data_AF-A0A1S7FRG9-F1
#
_entry.id   AF-A0A1S7FRG9-F1
#
_cell.length_a   1.000
_cell.length_b   1.000
_cell.length_c   1.000
_cell.angle_alpha   90.00
_cell.angle_beta   90.00
_cell.angle_gamma   90.00
#
_symmetry.space_group_name_H-M   'P 1'
#
loop_
_entity.id
_entity.type
_entity.pdbx_description
1 polymer ?
#
loop_
_entity_poly.entity_id
_entity_poly.type
_entity_poly.pdbx_seq_one_letter_code
_entity_poly.pdbx_strand_id
1 'polypeptide(L)'
;MKKIAKIVLILVLLIGSVPSVANAATATHEVVQTSITGDTSKNTISVPVKKTAREKKLDLVIVQDLSGSFRDTYPSVASELKEAIDLMNPVIDRSQFIGYTSIKATDTALPIYSDPKTTLEVQNAGQYNEFFNVIYKNEMTDSVANTKAAIDNVTSNQLYGNGTPTAYGIQKALEEYQSKNPVKEAGRETLFLVVTDGFPNGDINGTALTPSTSMVPLLGPSTGINAALNNITSAGYLTSFGLWQNKAALENEWGTSLYNNYNNYINTNVPNFVSRSEFFFNMNNNDNSIEDFASAVKDIIQTNLNDQLSISEKVSAGQTYVAGSAKVKNSAGQTVTVPAPYQEPTFENQTLTWNLDALPEGDYTVTFDVTGKVPVSNAPSITAQDMTLAEGATFDPIQTVKPTATDAASTNLTSKIKVTANDVDTSKPGVYHVTYEVAGVLPANANTAISLIDSGKVTYRDALLKTLEKLDFTPNVAAKTTTKTITITVTGKPTITASDKTIFIGDAYDPRADIAANDAKDGDITSQIEIIKNDVDNMKTGVYDVTYKVTNSVGESATKTIKVTVLSKPTIEAKNHTIYVGDSFDPMAEVSAKDAKDGNITDKIEIVKNDVDTSKPGKYDITYKVTNSIGESTTKTVQVTVLSKPTIDAKDHSIFVGETFDPLAEVSAKDAKDGDITDKIELVKNDVDNTKTGVYDVTYKVTNSIGESTTKTIQVTVLSKPIIQAKDHTIYVGDSFDPTAEVTARDAKDGDITNKIEIVKSDVDNTKPGVYDVTYKVTNSVGESNTKTIKVTVLSKPTIDAKDHTIYVGDKFDAMAEVSAKDAKDGNITDKIEIIKSDVDTSKPGVYDITYKVTNSVGESTTKTVQVTVLSKPTIDAKDHTIYVGDKFDPMAEVSAKDAKDGNITDKIEIVRNDVDTSKAGVYDITYKVTNSVGESVMITVQVTVLEKKGTTPPGKVDPNKPNKPLKPVLEVKGNSGEKAPIKESKQPTAMRSSENTLPKTGDSNESHVLFGFGLIASMVVILRGRRSK
;
A
#
# COMPACT_ATOMS: atom_id res chain seq x y z
N MET A 1 -18.73 -53.00 20.27
CA MET A 1 -19.04 -52.81 18.83
C MET A 1 -19.12 -51.35 18.40
N LYS A 2 -20.04 -50.50 18.88
CA LYS A 2 -20.17 -49.10 18.35
C LYS A 2 -18.88 -48.23 18.37
N LYS A 3 -17.92 -48.47 19.27
CA LYS A 3 -16.59 -47.79 19.24
C LYS A 3 -15.69 -48.19 18.06
N ILE A 4 -15.89 -49.35 17.41
CA ILE A 4 -15.03 -49.85 16.32
C ILE A 4 -15.47 -49.29 14.96
N ALA A 5 -16.77 -49.02 14.78
CA ALA A 5 -17.32 -48.54 13.52
C ALA A 5 -16.89 -47.11 13.14
N LYS A 6 -16.53 -46.24 14.10
CA LYS A 6 -16.05 -44.87 13.80
C LYS A 6 -14.66 -44.83 13.13
N ILE A 7 -13.84 -45.88 13.26
CA ILE A 7 -12.46 -45.91 12.73
C ILE A 7 -12.43 -46.22 11.23
N VAL A 8 -13.38 -47.03 10.73
CA VAL A 8 -13.35 -47.56 9.35
C VAL A 8 -13.76 -46.52 8.30
N LEU A 9 -14.61 -45.53 8.64
CA LEU A 9 -15.16 -44.58 7.67
C LEU A 9 -14.20 -43.44 7.29
N ILE A 10 -13.12 -43.23 8.06
CA ILE A 10 -12.12 -42.17 7.79
C ILE A 10 -11.14 -42.59 6.68
N LEU A 11 -11.04 -43.89 6.36
CA LEU A 11 -9.99 -44.45 5.51
C LEU A 11 -10.18 -44.26 3.98
N VAL A 12 -11.24 -43.57 3.53
CA VAL A 12 -11.67 -43.58 2.10
C VAL A 12 -11.65 -42.20 1.43
N LEU A 13 -11.56 -41.09 2.18
CA LEU A 13 -11.59 -39.72 1.64
C LEU A 13 -10.27 -38.94 1.74
N LEU A 14 -9.16 -39.61 2.10
CA LEU A 14 -7.83 -39.00 2.22
C LEU A 14 -6.76 -39.74 1.39
N ILE A 15 -7.11 -40.13 0.16
CA ILE A 15 -6.13 -40.57 -0.85
C ILE A 15 -5.51 -39.32 -1.51
N GLY A 16 -4.82 -38.52 -0.69
CA GLY A 16 -3.82 -37.59 -1.19
C GLY A 16 -2.62 -38.38 -1.75
N SER A 17 -1.92 -37.83 -2.73
CA SER A 17 -0.76 -38.47 -3.33
C SER A 17 0.32 -38.74 -2.28
N VAL A 18 0.65 -40.00 -2.04
CA VAL A 18 1.84 -40.37 -1.27
C VAL A 18 3.05 -39.76 -1.98
N PRO A 19 3.90 -38.95 -1.31
CA PRO A 19 5.07 -38.38 -1.94
C PRO A 19 5.98 -39.52 -2.42
N SER A 20 6.34 -39.51 -3.70
CA SER A 20 7.23 -40.52 -4.27
C SER A 20 8.67 -40.25 -3.83
N VAL A 21 9.01 -40.67 -2.62
CA VAL A 21 10.35 -40.49 -2.01
C VAL A 21 11.37 -41.39 -2.73
N ALA A 22 11.82 -40.94 -3.90
CA ALA A 22 12.90 -41.56 -4.63
C ALA A 22 14.21 -41.44 -3.84
N ASN A 23 14.78 -42.58 -3.46
CA ASN A 23 16.12 -42.73 -2.88
C ASN A 23 16.44 -41.80 -1.68
N ALA A 24 15.63 -41.85 -0.63
CA ALA A 24 16.08 -41.41 0.69
C ALA A 24 17.31 -42.23 1.11
N ALA A 25 18.42 -41.57 1.43
CA ALA A 25 19.70 -42.23 1.68
C ALA A 25 19.66 -43.18 2.91
N THR A 26 20.52 -44.19 2.87
CA THR A 26 20.74 -45.18 3.94
C THR A 26 21.54 -44.61 5.11
N ALA A 27 21.08 -43.49 5.67
CA ALA A 27 21.44 -43.08 7.02
C ALA A 27 20.77 -44.07 7.99
N THR A 28 21.54 -45.05 8.47
CA THR A 28 21.12 -45.97 9.54
C THR A 28 21.16 -45.25 10.89
N HIS A 29 20.47 -45.79 11.90
CA HIS A 29 20.84 -45.45 13.28
C HIS A 29 22.21 -46.07 13.62
N GLU A 30 22.93 -45.50 14.59
CA GLU A 30 24.27 -45.95 14.97
C GLU A 30 24.56 -45.73 16.46
N VAL A 31 25.60 -46.37 16.98
CA VAL A 31 26.08 -46.15 18.35
C VAL A 31 27.16 -45.07 18.33
N VAL A 32 26.79 -43.85 18.74
CA VAL A 32 27.72 -42.69 18.76
C VAL A 32 28.59 -42.64 20.02
N GLN A 33 28.23 -43.37 21.08
CA GLN A 33 29.05 -43.49 22.27
C GLN A 33 28.77 -44.82 22.99
N THR A 34 29.84 -45.49 23.45
CA THR A 34 29.78 -46.71 24.26
C THR A 34 30.60 -46.51 25.54
N SER A 35 30.12 -47.04 26.64
CA SER A 35 30.92 -47.31 27.84
C SER A 35 30.54 -48.66 28.45
N ILE A 36 31.51 -49.34 29.08
CA ILE A 36 31.29 -50.60 29.80
C ILE A 36 31.87 -50.47 31.20
N THR A 37 31.03 -50.68 32.21
CA THR A 37 31.39 -50.57 33.63
C THR A 37 30.94 -51.84 34.35
N GLY A 38 31.89 -52.61 34.90
CA GLY A 38 31.58 -53.89 35.54
C GLY A 38 31.10 -54.92 34.53
N ASP A 39 29.84 -55.37 34.67
CA ASP A 39 29.15 -56.29 33.74
C ASP A 39 28.08 -55.58 32.89
N THR A 40 28.03 -54.24 32.92
CA THR A 40 26.97 -53.44 32.31
C THR A 40 27.54 -52.52 31.23
N SER A 41 27.02 -52.59 30.01
CA SER A 41 27.25 -51.61 28.96
C SER A 41 26.21 -50.50 28.99
N LYS A 42 26.62 -49.27 28.64
CA LYS A 42 25.75 -48.15 28.26
C LYS A 42 26.11 -47.71 26.85
N ASN A 43 25.12 -47.63 25.96
CA ASN A 43 25.28 -47.22 24.57
C ASN A 43 24.34 -46.06 24.25
N THR A 44 24.89 -44.96 23.74
CA THR A 44 24.13 -43.83 23.18
C THR A 44 23.83 -44.12 21.72
N ILE A 45 22.56 -44.34 21.41
CA ILE A 45 22.06 -44.55 20.05
C ILE A 45 21.75 -43.18 19.44
N SER A 46 22.05 -43.06 18.14
CA SER A 46 21.80 -41.89 17.30
C SER A 46 20.87 -42.28 16.15
N VAL A 47 19.73 -41.61 16.02
CA VAL A 47 18.75 -41.82 14.96
C VAL A 47 18.65 -40.54 14.12
N PRO A 48 19.14 -40.54 12.87
CA PRO A 48 18.99 -39.39 11.97
C PRO A 48 17.55 -39.28 11.47
N VAL A 49 16.91 -38.13 11.72
CA VAL A 49 15.51 -37.84 11.39
C VAL A 49 15.45 -36.58 10.54
N LYS A 50 15.04 -36.71 9.27
CA LYS A 50 14.73 -35.56 8.41
C LYS A 50 13.25 -35.23 8.52
N LYS A 51 12.93 -34.00 8.91
CA LYS A 51 11.58 -33.44 8.77
C LYS A 51 11.57 -32.52 7.55
N THR A 52 10.81 -32.91 6.53
CA THR A 52 10.64 -32.15 5.29
C THR A 52 9.66 -30.99 5.46
N ALA A 53 9.70 -30.03 4.54
CA ALA A 53 8.65 -29.03 4.36
C ALA A 53 7.25 -29.65 4.41
N ARG A 54 6.35 -28.98 5.12
CA ARG A 54 4.93 -29.35 5.21
C ARG A 54 4.23 -28.81 3.96
N GLU A 55 3.76 -29.68 3.06
CA GLU A 55 3.27 -29.25 1.74
C GLU A 55 1.95 -28.45 1.80
N LYS A 56 1.08 -28.75 2.78
CA LYS A 56 -0.16 -28.00 3.01
C LYS A 56 0.09 -26.70 3.77
N LYS A 57 -0.67 -25.65 3.43
CA LYS A 57 -0.68 -24.35 4.13
C LYS A 57 -1.95 -24.17 5.00
N LEU A 58 -1.87 -23.41 6.09
CA LEU A 58 -3.02 -23.02 6.92
C LEU A 58 -3.38 -21.55 6.74
N ASP A 59 -4.67 -21.25 6.78
CA ASP A 59 -5.20 -20.00 7.31
C ASP A 59 -6.02 -20.25 8.59
N LEU A 60 -5.60 -19.68 9.72
CA LEU A 60 -6.34 -19.73 10.99
C LEU A 60 -7.11 -18.43 11.20
N VAL A 61 -8.45 -18.50 11.17
CA VAL A 61 -9.35 -17.38 11.47
C VAL A 61 -9.93 -17.60 12.87
N ILE A 62 -9.43 -16.87 13.85
CA ILE A 62 -9.92 -16.87 15.24
C ILE A 62 -11.10 -15.90 15.31
N VAL A 63 -12.28 -16.39 15.70
CA VAL A 63 -13.53 -15.63 15.78
C VAL A 63 -13.99 -15.60 17.23
N GLN A 64 -13.62 -14.52 17.93
CA GLN A 64 -13.75 -14.40 19.37
C GLN A 64 -14.89 -13.44 19.74
N ASP A 65 -15.80 -13.93 20.56
CA ASP A 65 -16.80 -13.14 21.28
C ASP A 65 -16.10 -12.06 22.13
N LEU A 66 -16.44 -10.79 21.91
CA LEU A 66 -15.93 -9.63 22.64
C LEU A 66 -16.97 -9.00 23.60
N SER A 67 -17.94 -9.78 24.06
CA SER A 67 -18.95 -9.38 25.06
C SER A 67 -18.41 -9.24 26.50
N GLY A 68 -19.18 -8.52 27.32
CA GLY A 68 -18.87 -8.26 28.73
C GLY A 68 -19.15 -9.42 29.69
N SER A 69 -19.89 -10.45 29.26
CA SER A 69 -20.01 -11.73 30.00
C SER A 69 -18.69 -12.48 30.01
N PHE A 70 -18.05 -12.57 28.84
CA PHE A 70 -16.76 -13.23 28.64
C PHE A 70 -15.59 -12.49 29.33
N ARG A 71 -15.80 -11.27 29.88
CA ARG A 71 -14.77 -10.40 30.45
C ARG A 71 -13.76 -11.12 31.35
N ASP A 72 -14.28 -11.87 32.30
CA ASP A 72 -13.46 -12.49 33.35
C ASP A 72 -12.83 -13.83 32.86
N THR A 73 -13.14 -14.24 31.61
CA THR A 73 -12.64 -15.42 30.90
C THR A 73 -11.50 -15.10 29.91
N TYR A 74 -11.43 -13.88 29.35
CA TYR A 74 -10.43 -13.54 28.31
C TYR A 74 -8.99 -13.87 28.64
N PRO A 75 -8.42 -13.57 29.83
CA PRO A 75 -6.98 -13.76 30.05
C PRO A 75 -6.55 -15.22 29.87
N SER A 76 -7.42 -16.15 30.28
CA SER A 76 -7.23 -17.60 30.15
C SER A 76 -7.34 -18.03 28.69
N VAL A 77 -8.42 -17.63 27.99
CA VAL A 77 -8.64 -17.99 26.57
C VAL A 77 -7.59 -17.36 25.65
N ALA A 78 -7.15 -16.13 25.95
CA ALA A 78 -6.05 -15.46 25.26
C ALA A 78 -4.73 -16.24 25.39
N SER A 79 -4.49 -16.93 26.51
CA SER A 79 -3.33 -17.83 26.66
C SER A 79 -3.41 -18.98 25.65
N GLU A 80 -4.51 -19.73 25.64
CA GLU A 80 -4.65 -20.91 24.76
C GLU A 80 -4.71 -20.55 23.28
N LEU A 81 -5.31 -19.42 22.91
CA LEU A 81 -5.30 -18.92 21.54
C LEU A 81 -3.87 -18.54 21.09
N LYS A 82 -3.02 -18.04 21.99
CA LYS A 82 -1.60 -17.80 21.68
C LYS A 82 -0.80 -19.10 21.57
N GLU A 83 -1.10 -20.12 22.37
CA GLU A 83 -0.49 -21.46 22.23
C GLU A 83 -0.94 -22.18 20.94
N ALA A 84 -2.20 -21.99 20.51
CA ALA A 84 -2.68 -22.46 19.22
C ALA A 84 -1.92 -21.81 18.06
N ILE A 85 -1.59 -20.52 18.17
CA ILE A 85 -0.77 -19.79 17.21
C ILE A 85 0.70 -20.27 17.23
N ASP A 86 1.25 -20.71 18.37
CA ASP A 86 2.62 -21.28 18.44
C ASP A 86 2.79 -22.60 17.68
N LEU A 87 1.70 -23.30 17.33
CA LEU A 87 1.75 -24.49 16.48
C LEU A 87 1.76 -24.17 14.97
N MET A 88 1.55 -22.91 14.59
CA MET A 88 1.53 -22.50 13.18
C MET A 88 2.95 -22.37 12.63
N ASN A 89 3.15 -22.75 11.37
CA ASN A 89 4.45 -22.58 10.71
C ASN A 89 4.59 -21.13 10.21
N PRO A 90 5.47 -20.30 10.81
CA PRO A 90 5.56 -18.86 10.55
C PRO A 90 6.13 -18.50 9.16
N VAL A 91 6.38 -19.49 8.30
CA VAL A 91 6.89 -19.29 6.92
C VAL A 91 5.81 -19.53 5.86
N ILE A 92 4.77 -20.33 6.16
CA ILE A 92 3.76 -20.75 5.16
C ILE A 92 2.30 -20.54 5.61
N ASP A 93 2.07 -20.42 6.92
CA ASP A 93 0.74 -20.24 7.50
C ASP A 93 0.39 -18.76 7.64
N ARG A 94 -0.90 -18.46 7.65
CA ARG A 94 -1.42 -17.12 7.94
C ARG A 94 -2.46 -17.18 9.04
N SER A 95 -2.53 -16.15 9.86
CA SER A 95 -3.41 -16.03 11.00
C SER A 95 -4.21 -14.74 10.96
N GLN A 96 -5.43 -14.77 11.50
CA GLN A 96 -6.30 -13.61 11.63
C GLN A 96 -7.12 -13.72 12.92
N PHE A 97 -7.12 -12.67 13.73
CA PHE A 97 -8.06 -12.51 14.85
C PHE A 97 -9.20 -11.58 14.41
N ILE A 98 -10.44 -11.96 14.75
CA ILE A 98 -11.67 -11.21 14.50
C ILE A 98 -12.53 -11.23 15.77
N GLY A 99 -12.67 -10.06 16.40
CA GLY A 99 -13.44 -9.86 17.62
C GLY A 99 -14.79 -9.15 17.38
N TYR A 100 -15.88 -9.68 17.93
CA TYR A 100 -17.26 -9.21 17.67
C TYR A 100 -18.07 -8.93 18.93
N THR A 101 -18.93 -7.91 18.95
CA THR A 101 -19.82 -7.62 20.09
C THR A 101 -21.01 -6.73 19.70
N SER A 102 -21.84 -6.32 20.67
CA SER A 102 -22.75 -5.18 20.55
C SER A 102 -22.18 -3.91 21.22
N ILE A 103 -22.38 -2.77 20.57
CA ILE A 103 -22.13 -1.43 21.12
C ILE A 103 -23.41 -0.59 20.97
N LYS A 104 -23.54 0.55 21.66
CA LYS A 104 -24.74 1.39 21.48
C LYS A 104 -24.71 2.04 20.11
N ALA A 105 -25.87 2.35 19.52
CA ALA A 105 -25.96 3.01 18.21
C ALA A 105 -25.33 4.44 18.17
N THR A 106 -24.94 4.99 19.33
CA THR A 106 -24.16 6.23 19.47
C THR A 106 -22.64 6.04 19.45
N ASP A 107 -22.17 4.81 19.64
CA ASP A 107 -20.76 4.51 19.89
C ASP A 107 -20.06 4.22 18.56
N THR A 108 -19.09 5.05 18.17
CA THR A 108 -18.33 4.88 16.91
C THR A 108 -17.02 4.11 17.10
N ALA A 109 -16.67 3.78 18.34
CA ALA A 109 -15.53 2.97 18.75
C ALA A 109 -15.87 2.24 20.05
N LEU A 110 -15.09 1.21 20.38
CA LEU A 110 -15.14 0.46 21.64
C LEU A 110 -15.05 1.40 22.88
N PRO A 111 -16.10 1.50 23.70
CA PRO A 111 -16.04 2.21 24.97
C PRO A 111 -15.39 1.31 26.03
N ILE A 112 -14.47 1.85 26.84
CA ILE A 112 -13.94 1.13 28.00
C ILE A 112 -15.00 1.17 29.11
N TYR A 113 -15.91 0.20 29.11
CA TYR A 113 -16.97 0.05 30.10
C TYR A 113 -16.39 -0.44 31.44
N SER A 114 -16.00 0.51 32.30
CA SER A 114 -15.33 0.26 33.58
C SER A 114 -16.14 -0.53 34.61
N ASP A 115 -17.47 -0.56 34.49
CA ASP A 115 -18.35 -1.54 35.14
C ASP A 115 -19.62 -1.77 34.29
N PRO A 116 -19.85 -3.00 33.77
CA PRO A 116 -21.04 -3.30 32.99
C PRO A 116 -22.33 -3.47 33.82
N LYS A 117 -22.26 -3.63 35.15
CA LYS A 117 -23.45 -3.94 35.96
C LYS A 117 -24.16 -2.72 36.54
N THR A 118 -23.45 -1.71 37.06
CA THR A 118 -24.10 -0.65 37.87
C THR A 118 -24.77 0.49 37.10
N THR A 119 -24.61 0.61 35.77
CA THR A 119 -25.18 1.73 34.99
C THR A 119 -26.19 1.34 33.90
N LEU A 120 -26.42 0.05 33.63
CA LEU A 120 -27.33 -0.41 32.56
C LEU A 120 -28.78 -0.67 33.02
N GLU A 121 -28.99 -1.11 34.27
CA GLU A 121 -30.33 -1.47 34.79
C GLU A 121 -31.34 -0.31 34.79
N VAL A 122 -30.88 0.94 34.77
CA VAL A 122 -31.75 2.14 34.84
C VAL A 122 -32.02 2.76 33.46
N GLN A 123 -31.34 2.35 32.40
CA GLN A 123 -31.51 2.92 31.04
C GLN A 123 -32.18 1.96 30.04
N ASN A 124 -31.96 0.65 30.11
CA ASN A 124 -32.45 -0.29 29.09
C ASN A 124 -33.90 -0.79 29.31
N ALA A 125 -34.78 0.09 29.78
CA ALA A 125 -36.22 -0.19 29.93
C ALA A 125 -36.97 -0.18 28.59
N GLY A 126 -36.64 -1.12 27.69
CA GLY A 126 -37.47 -1.49 26.53
C GLY A 126 -36.94 -1.18 25.12
N GLN A 127 -35.67 -0.78 24.95
CA GLN A 127 -35.06 -0.61 23.62
C GLN A 127 -33.62 -1.14 23.57
N TYR A 128 -33.41 -2.23 22.80
CA TYR A 128 -32.08 -2.67 22.37
C TYR A 128 -31.63 -1.80 21.19
N ASN A 129 -31.25 -0.55 21.46
CA ASN A 129 -30.61 0.35 20.49
C ASN A 129 -29.12 0.01 20.33
N GLU A 130 -28.79 -1.28 20.26
CA GLU A 130 -27.44 -1.80 20.16
C GLU A 130 -27.16 -2.26 18.73
N PHE A 131 -26.00 -1.88 18.21
CA PHE A 131 -25.53 -2.25 16.88
C PHE A 131 -24.48 -3.34 17.02
N PHE A 132 -24.66 -4.46 16.33
CA PHE A 132 -23.66 -5.52 16.30
C PHE A 132 -22.55 -5.18 15.32
N ASN A 133 -21.31 -5.40 15.72
CA ASN A 133 -20.15 -4.98 14.93
C ASN A 133 -18.94 -5.91 15.13
N VAL A 134 -18.09 -5.99 14.11
CA VAL A 134 -16.71 -6.48 14.25
C VAL A 134 -15.86 -5.28 14.65
N ILE A 135 -15.39 -5.30 15.89
CA ILE A 135 -14.86 -4.12 16.59
C ILE A 135 -13.34 -4.09 16.68
N TYR A 136 -12.69 -5.25 16.56
CA TYR A 136 -11.25 -5.37 16.60
C TYR A 136 -10.79 -6.57 15.78
N LYS A 137 -9.83 -6.37 14.87
CA LYS A 137 -9.25 -7.43 14.03
C LYS A 137 -7.83 -7.09 13.64
N ASN A 138 -7.07 -8.10 13.20
CA ASN A 138 -5.98 -7.89 12.25
C ASN A 138 -6.41 -8.32 10.85
N GLU A 139 -5.63 -7.91 9.85
CA GLU A 139 -5.71 -8.49 8.50
C GLU A 139 -4.97 -9.84 8.49
N MET A 140 -5.40 -10.76 7.60
CA MET A 140 -4.79 -12.09 7.47
C MET A 140 -3.29 -11.99 7.15
N THR A 141 -2.44 -12.49 8.06
CA THR A 141 -0.99 -12.22 8.06
C THR A 141 -0.17 -13.46 8.40
N ASP A 142 0.96 -13.62 7.73
CA ASP A 142 2.01 -14.62 7.96
C ASP A 142 2.74 -14.42 9.30
N SER A 143 2.91 -13.17 9.73
CA SER A 143 3.42 -12.82 11.06
C SER A 143 2.45 -13.29 12.15
N VAL A 144 2.70 -14.48 12.67
CA VAL A 144 2.05 -15.02 13.89
C VAL A 144 2.10 -14.03 15.08
N ALA A 145 3.17 -13.22 15.16
CA ALA A 145 3.32 -12.19 16.19
C ALA A 145 2.26 -11.08 16.09
N ASN A 146 1.80 -10.72 14.88
CA ASN A 146 0.78 -9.69 14.68
C ASN A 146 -0.57 -10.14 15.25
N THR A 147 -0.96 -11.40 15.04
CA THR A 147 -2.23 -11.96 15.57
C THR A 147 -2.16 -12.17 17.08
N LYS A 148 -0.99 -12.54 17.63
CA LYS A 148 -0.80 -12.53 19.10
C LYS A 148 -0.91 -11.13 19.69
N ALA A 149 -0.27 -10.13 19.07
CA ALA A 149 -0.39 -8.74 19.49
C ALA A 149 -1.84 -8.23 19.43
N ALA A 150 -2.65 -8.69 18.48
CA ALA A 150 -4.08 -8.40 18.43
C ALA A 150 -4.83 -8.96 19.66
N ILE A 151 -4.58 -10.23 20.03
CA ILE A 151 -5.15 -10.89 21.23
C ILE A 151 -4.70 -10.17 22.52
N ASP A 152 -3.40 -9.86 22.62
CA ASP A 152 -2.83 -9.15 23.77
C ASP A 152 -3.37 -7.72 23.89
N ASN A 153 -3.67 -7.05 22.78
CA ASN A 153 -4.26 -5.71 22.76
C ASN A 153 -5.71 -5.69 23.28
N VAL A 154 -6.51 -6.74 22.97
CA VAL A 154 -7.85 -6.93 23.54
C VAL A 154 -7.80 -7.07 25.05
N THR A 155 -6.90 -7.92 25.55
CA THR A 155 -6.77 -8.21 26.99
C THR A 155 -6.21 -7.01 27.75
N SER A 156 -5.20 -6.34 27.19
CA SER A 156 -4.51 -5.21 27.85
C SER A 156 -5.36 -3.95 27.92
N ASN A 157 -6.12 -3.63 26.87
CA ASN A 157 -6.95 -2.43 26.80
C ASN A 157 -8.42 -2.68 27.20
N GLN A 158 -8.76 -3.91 27.62
CA GLN A 158 -10.09 -4.29 28.10
C GLN A 158 -11.20 -4.00 27.07
N LEU A 159 -11.01 -4.50 25.85
CA LEU A 159 -11.84 -4.19 24.68
C LEU A 159 -13.14 -5.01 24.65
N TYR A 160 -14.13 -4.60 25.45
CA TYR A 160 -15.37 -5.33 25.67
C TYR A 160 -16.62 -4.51 25.33
N GLY A 161 -17.62 -5.12 24.70
CA GLY A 161 -18.96 -4.56 24.49
C GLY A 161 -20.02 -5.21 25.37
N ASN A 162 -21.30 -4.96 25.08
CA ASN A 162 -22.41 -5.46 25.90
C ASN A 162 -22.79 -6.90 25.55
N GLY A 163 -23.00 -7.19 24.26
CA GLY A 163 -23.75 -8.36 23.80
C GLY A 163 -22.96 -9.37 22.98
N THR A 164 -23.59 -10.54 22.81
CA THR A 164 -23.04 -11.76 22.21
C THR A 164 -23.71 -12.10 20.86
N PRO A 165 -23.44 -11.37 19.76
CA PRO A 165 -24.10 -11.61 18.47
C PRO A 165 -23.37 -12.71 17.67
N THR A 166 -23.25 -13.91 18.26
CA THR A 166 -22.38 -14.98 17.75
C THR A 166 -22.68 -15.40 16.31
N ALA A 167 -23.96 -15.47 15.89
CA ALA A 167 -24.30 -15.78 14.50
C ALA A 167 -23.78 -14.73 13.50
N TYR A 168 -23.89 -13.44 13.85
CA TYR A 168 -23.37 -12.32 13.06
C TYR A 168 -21.84 -12.29 13.05
N GLY A 169 -21.19 -12.52 14.20
CA GLY A 169 -19.73 -12.56 14.32
C GLY A 169 -19.09 -13.62 13.43
N ILE A 170 -19.64 -14.84 13.45
CA ILE A 170 -19.23 -15.97 12.58
C ILE A 170 -19.40 -15.59 11.09
N GLN A 171 -20.54 -15.03 10.71
CA GLN A 171 -20.81 -14.64 9.32
C GLN A 171 -19.92 -13.50 8.85
N LYS A 172 -19.66 -12.48 9.68
CA LYS A 172 -18.75 -11.38 9.32
C LYS A 172 -17.30 -11.80 9.25
N ALA A 173 -16.87 -12.77 10.06
CA ALA A 173 -15.56 -13.38 9.90
C ALA A 173 -15.42 -14.10 8.54
N LEU A 174 -16.45 -14.84 8.11
CA LEU A 174 -16.48 -15.50 6.80
C LEU A 174 -16.44 -14.47 5.65
N GLU A 175 -17.27 -13.44 5.71
CA GLU A 175 -17.32 -12.36 4.70
C GLU A 175 -16.00 -11.59 4.60
N GLU A 176 -15.41 -11.21 5.74
CA GLU A 176 -14.10 -10.53 5.79
C GLU A 176 -13.02 -11.41 5.15
N TYR A 177 -12.90 -12.66 5.58
CA TYR A 177 -11.92 -13.60 5.05
C TYR A 177 -12.08 -13.81 3.53
N GLN A 178 -13.32 -13.99 3.05
CA GLN A 178 -13.62 -14.16 1.63
C GLN A 178 -13.43 -12.89 0.81
N SER A 179 -13.58 -11.69 1.41
CA SER A 179 -13.30 -10.43 0.71
C SER A 179 -11.83 -10.31 0.30
N LYS A 180 -10.91 -10.92 1.06
CA LYS A 180 -9.47 -10.98 0.79
C LYS A 180 -9.05 -12.27 0.07
N ASN A 181 -9.82 -13.35 0.26
CA ASN A 181 -9.55 -14.68 -0.32
C ASN A 181 -10.79 -15.20 -1.10
N PRO A 182 -11.20 -14.54 -2.22
CA PRO A 182 -12.45 -14.84 -2.93
C PRO A 182 -12.45 -16.19 -3.68
N VAL A 183 -11.30 -16.86 -3.74
CA VAL A 183 -11.14 -18.22 -4.27
C VAL A 183 -10.30 -19.00 -3.25
N LYS A 184 -10.73 -20.19 -2.84
CA LYS A 184 -9.93 -21.06 -1.96
C LYS A 184 -8.65 -21.51 -2.68
N GLU A 185 -7.49 -21.17 -2.14
CA GLU A 185 -6.20 -21.62 -2.68
C GLU A 185 -6.09 -23.15 -2.67
N ALA A 186 -5.71 -23.74 -3.81
CA ALA A 186 -5.43 -25.17 -3.89
C ALA A 186 -4.18 -25.52 -3.05
N GLY A 187 -4.29 -26.50 -2.15
CA GLY A 187 -3.24 -26.87 -1.20
C GLY A 187 -3.20 -26.04 0.08
N ARG A 188 -4.11 -25.08 0.26
CA ARG A 188 -4.33 -24.36 1.52
C ARG A 188 -5.62 -24.83 2.18
N GLU A 189 -5.54 -25.11 3.47
CA GLU A 189 -6.69 -25.39 4.33
C GLU A 189 -7.00 -24.15 5.19
N THR A 190 -8.27 -23.89 5.45
CA THR A 190 -8.73 -22.74 6.24
C THR A 190 -9.50 -23.26 7.44
N LEU A 191 -9.19 -22.78 8.65
CA LEU A 191 -9.87 -23.15 9.89
C LEU A 191 -10.46 -21.91 10.57
N PHE A 192 -11.77 -21.91 10.75
CA PHE A 192 -12.48 -20.95 11.59
C PHE A 192 -12.61 -21.50 13.02
N LEU A 193 -11.89 -20.89 13.95
CA LEU A 193 -11.91 -21.21 15.38
C LEU A 193 -12.84 -20.23 16.10
N VAL A 194 -14.10 -20.63 16.31
CA VAL A 194 -15.11 -19.80 16.97
C VAL A 194 -15.09 -20.03 18.48
N VAL A 195 -15.13 -18.96 19.28
CA VAL A 195 -15.13 -19.01 20.75
C VAL A 195 -16.12 -17.98 21.33
N THR A 196 -17.00 -18.41 22.24
CA THR A 196 -18.09 -17.61 22.84
C THR A 196 -18.49 -18.13 24.23
N ASP A 197 -19.09 -17.33 25.11
CA ASP A 197 -19.58 -17.77 26.43
C ASP A 197 -21.10 -17.69 26.58
N GLY A 198 -21.69 -16.64 26.00
CA GLY A 198 -23.02 -16.18 26.31
C GLY A 198 -24.16 -16.86 25.55
N PHE A 199 -25.37 -16.45 25.91
CA PHE A 199 -26.55 -16.65 25.08
C PHE A 199 -26.46 -15.73 23.85
N PRO A 200 -26.63 -16.24 22.62
CA PRO A 200 -26.66 -15.40 21.44
C PRO A 200 -27.86 -14.44 21.49
N ASN A 201 -27.63 -13.17 21.18
CA ASN A 201 -28.65 -12.12 21.18
C ASN A 201 -28.86 -11.46 19.80
N GLY A 202 -28.25 -12.03 18.75
CA GLY A 202 -28.35 -11.53 17.38
C GLY A 202 -28.45 -12.65 16.35
N ASP A 203 -29.23 -12.42 15.29
CA ASP A 203 -29.28 -13.28 14.10
C ASP A 203 -28.10 -13.00 13.14
N ILE A 204 -27.94 -13.86 12.12
CA ILE A 204 -26.87 -13.78 11.13
C ILE A 204 -26.82 -12.47 10.33
N ASN A 205 -27.95 -11.76 10.21
CA ASN A 205 -28.06 -10.47 9.53
C ASN A 205 -27.71 -9.28 10.43
N GLY A 206 -27.57 -9.52 11.74
CA GLY A 206 -27.35 -8.48 12.75
C GLY A 206 -28.66 -7.97 13.39
N THR A 207 -29.75 -8.73 13.31
CA THR A 207 -31.03 -8.39 13.94
C THR A 207 -30.97 -8.71 15.43
N ALA A 208 -31.16 -7.72 16.31
CA ALA A 208 -31.21 -7.94 17.75
C ALA A 208 -32.46 -8.73 18.17
N LEU A 209 -32.26 -9.75 19.00
CA LEU A 209 -33.27 -10.72 19.42
C LEU A 209 -33.08 -11.08 20.89
N THR A 210 -34.18 -11.13 21.65
CA THR A 210 -34.11 -11.60 23.05
C THR A 210 -34.15 -13.14 23.10
N PRO A 211 -33.41 -13.80 23.99
CA PRO A 211 -33.55 -15.24 24.25
C PRO A 211 -34.99 -15.68 24.58
N SER A 212 -35.81 -14.75 25.08
CA SER A 212 -37.23 -14.96 25.40
C SER A 212 -38.19 -14.95 24.21
N THR A 213 -37.81 -14.45 23.02
CA THR A 213 -38.73 -14.35 21.87
C THR A 213 -38.72 -15.58 20.96
N SER A 214 -37.57 -16.21 20.72
CA SER A 214 -37.46 -17.62 20.30
C SER A 214 -36.00 -18.05 20.18
N MET A 215 -35.67 -19.29 20.57
CA MET A 215 -34.36 -19.90 20.30
C MET A 215 -34.15 -20.32 18.83
N VAL A 216 -35.22 -20.44 18.03
CA VAL A 216 -35.10 -20.94 16.63
C VAL A 216 -34.40 -19.94 15.70
N PRO A 217 -34.69 -18.61 15.72
CA PRO A 217 -33.94 -17.65 14.92
C PRO A 217 -32.48 -17.46 15.38
N LEU A 218 -32.20 -17.67 16.67
CA LEU A 218 -30.88 -17.49 17.30
C LEU A 218 -29.95 -18.70 17.11
N LEU A 219 -30.49 -19.92 17.13
CA LEU A 219 -29.71 -21.16 17.07
C LEU A 219 -29.96 -21.99 15.81
N GLY A 220 -31.07 -21.77 15.11
CA GLY A 220 -31.53 -22.62 14.01
C GLY A 220 -30.76 -22.47 12.70
N PRO A 221 -30.97 -23.40 11.75
CA PRO A 221 -30.18 -23.53 10.53
C PRO A 221 -30.44 -22.45 9.46
N SER A 222 -31.41 -21.56 9.68
CA SER A 222 -31.77 -20.50 8.71
C SER A 222 -31.11 -19.15 8.98
N THR A 223 -30.99 -18.76 10.26
CA THR A 223 -30.55 -17.41 10.69
C THR A 223 -29.69 -17.41 11.95
N GLY A 224 -29.52 -18.56 12.61
CA GLY A 224 -28.82 -18.66 13.90
C GLY A 224 -27.38 -19.13 13.78
N ILE A 225 -26.78 -19.50 14.92
CA ILE A 225 -25.41 -20.06 14.98
C ILE A 225 -25.24 -21.22 13.98
N ASN A 226 -26.20 -22.15 13.93
CA ASN A 226 -26.13 -23.29 12.99
C ASN A 226 -26.12 -22.84 11.51
N ALA A 227 -26.78 -21.73 11.15
CA ALA A 227 -26.74 -21.18 9.80
C ALA A 227 -25.35 -20.61 9.46
N ALA A 228 -24.75 -19.85 10.37
CA ALA A 228 -23.43 -19.25 10.16
C ALA A 228 -22.31 -20.31 10.09
N LEU A 229 -22.37 -21.35 10.94
CA LEU A 229 -21.46 -22.49 10.87
C LEU A 229 -21.67 -23.32 9.58
N ASN A 230 -22.93 -23.49 9.15
CA ASN A 230 -23.26 -24.12 7.86
C ASN A 230 -22.70 -23.34 6.66
N ASN A 231 -22.68 -22.01 6.71
CA ASN A 231 -22.13 -21.18 5.63
C ASN A 231 -20.62 -21.39 5.46
N ILE A 232 -19.86 -21.43 6.56
CA ILE A 232 -18.40 -21.69 6.52
C ILE A 232 -18.11 -23.09 5.97
N THR A 233 -18.82 -24.12 6.44
CA THR A 233 -18.63 -25.50 6.00
C THR A 233 -19.10 -25.73 4.56
N SER A 234 -20.18 -25.05 4.13
CA SER A 234 -20.66 -25.05 2.73
C SER A 234 -19.71 -24.32 1.78
N ALA A 235 -18.97 -23.32 2.27
CA ALA A 235 -17.87 -22.68 1.53
C ALA A 235 -16.60 -23.57 1.44
N GLY A 236 -16.62 -24.76 2.05
CA GLY A 236 -15.54 -25.74 1.98
C GLY A 236 -14.36 -25.45 2.91
N TYR A 237 -14.57 -24.69 3.99
CA TYR A 237 -13.58 -24.46 5.05
C TYR A 237 -13.83 -25.36 6.27
N LEU A 238 -12.81 -25.49 7.12
CA LEU A 238 -12.94 -26.15 8.42
C LEU A 238 -13.48 -25.17 9.47
N THR A 239 -14.25 -25.69 10.41
CA THR A 239 -14.88 -24.92 11.49
C THR A 239 -14.87 -25.72 12.79
N SER A 240 -14.51 -25.08 13.88
CA SER A 240 -14.66 -25.54 15.26
C SER A 240 -15.40 -24.51 16.10
N PHE A 241 -16.11 -24.95 17.15
CA PHE A 241 -16.93 -24.09 17.99
C PHE A 241 -16.73 -24.41 19.48
N GLY A 242 -16.09 -23.50 20.20
CA GLY A 242 -15.92 -23.53 21.65
C GLY A 242 -16.95 -22.65 22.36
N LEU A 243 -17.74 -23.25 23.25
CA LEU A 243 -18.70 -22.57 24.11
C LEU A 243 -18.24 -22.66 25.57
N TRP A 244 -17.95 -21.52 26.19
CA TRP A 244 -17.37 -21.37 27.53
C TRP A 244 -18.41 -20.88 28.54
N GLN A 245 -19.35 -21.72 28.93
CA GLN A 245 -20.46 -21.28 29.79
C GLN A 245 -20.03 -21.15 31.25
N ASN A 246 -20.06 -19.92 31.78
CA ASN A 246 -20.20 -19.71 33.23
C ASN A 246 -21.62 -20.09 33.66
N LYS A 247 -21.82 -21.40 33.84
CA LYS A 247 -23.11 -22.00 34.23
C LYS A 247 -23.76 -21.28 35.40
N ALA A 248 -23.01 -20.97 36.46
CA ALA A 248 -23.56 -20.35 37.65
C ALA A 248 -24.01 -18.89 37.41
N ALA A 249 -23.33 -18.14 36.55
CA ALA A 249 -23.80 -16.82 36.15
C ALA A 249 -25.06 -16.92 35.29
N LEU A 250 -25.04 -17.76 34.25
CA LEU A 250 -26.14 -17.89 33.29
C LEU A 250 -27.41 -18.51 33.88
N GLU A 251 -27.32 -19.46 34.83
CA GLU A 251 -28.48 -19.99 35.56
C GLU A 251 -29.10 -18.95 36.51
N ASN A 252 -28.31 -18.02 37.05
CA ASN A 252 -28.82 -16.92 37.89
C ASN A 252 -29.45 -15.79 37.06
N GLU A 253 -28.90 -15.48 35.89
CA GLU A 253 -29.35 -14.40 35.01
C GLU A 253 -30.60 -14.79 34.19
N TRP A 254 -30.57 -15.97 33.55
CA TRP A 254 -31.61 -16.43 32.61
C TRP A 254 -32.54 -17.49 33.20
N GLY A 255 -32.21 -18.02 34.37
CA GLY A 255 -32.96 -19.08 35.04
C GLY A 255 -32.61 -20.48 34.52
N THR A 256 -32.47 -21.43 35.44
CA THR A 256 -32.10 -22.84 35.19
C THR A 256 -32.86 -23.52 34.05
N SER A 257 -34.15 -23.19 33.83
CA SER A 257 -34.94 -23.79 32.74
C SER A 257 -34.47 -23.31 31.36
N LEU A 258 -34.23 -22.01 31.19
CA LEU A 258 -33.77 -21.44 29.92
C LEU A 258 -32.31 -21.84 29.64
N TYR A 259 -31.46 -21.84 30.68
CA TYR A 259 -30.10 -22.38 30.60
C TYR A 259 -30.08 -23.82 30.07
N ASN A 260 -30.82 -24.74 30.70
CA ASN A 260 -30.83 -26.13 30.28
C ASN A 260 -31.44 -26.31 28.88
N ASN A 261 -32.44 -25.52 28.48
CA ASN A 261 -32.99 -25.59 27.12
C ASN A 261 -31.98 -25.15 26.06
N TYR A 262 -31.25 -24.05 26.28
CA TYR A 262 -30.15 -23.61 25.41
C TYR A 262 -29.04 -24.66 25.35
N ASN A 263 -28.52 -25.08 26.50
CA ASN A 263 -27.39 -26.00 26.58
C ASN A 263 -27.73 -27.38 25.97
N ASN A 264 -28.96 -27.88 26.16
CA ASN A 264 -29.45 -29.10 25.49
C ASN A 264 -29.56 -28.92 23.97
N TYR A 265 -30.06 -27.77 23.50
CA TYR A 265 -30.14 -27.50 22.05
C TYR A 265 -28.75 -27.46 21.43
N ILE A 266 -27.83 -26.71 22.02
CA ILE A 266 -26.44 -26.55 21.54
C ILE A 266 -25.76 -27.92 21.45
N ASN A 267 -25.73 -28.70 22.54
CA ASN A 267 -25.14 -30.04 22.57
C ASN A 267 -25.75 -31.03 21.57
N THR A 268 -27.04 -30.87 21.24
CA THR A 268 -27.73 -31.77 20.30
C THR A 268 -27.49 -31.39 18.84
N ASN A 269 -27.41 -30.09 18.53
CA ASN A 269 -27.48 -29.59 17.16
C ASN A 269 -26.13 -29.10 16.62
N VAL A 270 -25.37 -28.28 17.36
CA VAL A 270 -24.13 -27.65 16.88
C VAL A 270 -23.06 -28.64 16.39
N PRO A 271 -22.87 -29.84 17.01
CA PRO A 271 -21.96 -30.88 16.49
C PRO A 271 -22.21 -31.35 15.05
N ASN A 272 -23.37 -31.00 14.45
CA ASN A 272 -23.72 -31.37 13.08
C ASN A 272 -23.45 -30.22 12.07
N PHE A 273 -23.01 -29.04 12.53
CA PHE A 273 -22.75 -27.85 11.71
C PHE A 273 -21.29 -27.37 11.76
N VAL A 274 -20.51 -27.81 12.75
CA VAL A 274 -19.04 -27.82 12.68
C VAL A 274 -18.54 -28.94 11.76
N SER A 275 -17.33 -28.81 11.20
CA SER A 275 -16.83 -29.74 10.15
C SER A 275 -16.63 -31.18 10.62
N ARG A 276 -16.42 -31.39 11.92
CA ARG A 276 -16.34 -32.70 12.58
C ARG A 276 -17.05 -32.61 13.93
N SER A 277 -17.78 -33.66 14.32
CA SER A 277 -18.57 -33.68 15.56
C SER A 277 -17.78 -33.43 16.84
N GLU A 278 -16.49 -33.80 16.79
CA GLU A 278 -15.47 -33.65 17.82
C GLU A 278 -14.77 -32.28 17.80
N PHE A 279 -15.11 -31.38 16.88
CA PHE A 279 -14.63 -29.99 16.84
C PHE A 279 -15.62 -29.01 17.52
N PHE A 280 -16.57 -29.55 18.27
CA PHE A 280 -17.49 -28.82 19.13
C PHE A 280 -17.11 -29.06 20.60
N PHE A 281 -16.94 -27.98 21.36
CA PHE A 281 -16.47 -28.01 22.75
C PHE A 281 -17.44 -27.23 23.63
N ASN A 282 -17.90 -27.83 24.72
CA ASN A 282 -18.88 -27.22 25.63
C ASN A 282 -18.36 -27.22 27.07
N MET A 283 -17.59 -26.18 27.37
CA MET A 283 -16.82 -25.97 28.60
C MET A 283 -17.77 -25.39 29.65
N ASN A 284 -18.34 -26.25 30.50
CA ASN A 284 -19.31 -25.87 31.54
C ASN A 284 -18.62 -25.67 32.90
N ASN A 285 -17.80 -24.63 33.02
CA ASN A 285 -17.25 -24.09 34.28
C ASN A 285 -16.68 -25.10 35.31
N ASN A 286 -15.95 -26.11 34.83
CA ASN A 286 -15.00 -26.88 35.63
C ASN A 286 -13.59 -26.59 35.08
N ASP A 287 -12.62 -26.32 35.97
CA ASP A 287 -11.35 -25.68 35.60
C ASP A 287 -10.55 -26.44 34.52
N ASN A 288 -10.59 -27.78 34.51
CA ASN A 288 -9.94 -28.64 33.50
C ASN A 288 -10.34 -28.34 32.04
N SER A 289 -11.50 -27.70 31.80
CA SER A 289 -12.07 -27.57 30.46
C SER A 289 -11.30 -26.62 29.52
N ILE A 290 -10.40 -25.79 30.06
CA ILE A 290 -9.44 -24.98 29.28
C ILE A 290 -8.40 -25.86 28.58
N GLU A 291 -7.76 -26.76 29.32
CA GLU A 291 -6.69 -27.64 28.83
C GLU A 291 -7.23 -28.64 27.81
N ASP A 292 -8.47 -29.13 28.00
CA ASP A 292 -9.19 -29.96 27.04
C ASP A 292 -9.43 -29.22 25.71
N PHE A 293 -9.92 -27.98 25.76
CA PHE A 293 -10.15 -27.16 24.57
C PHE A 293 -8.85 -26.81 23.86
N ALA A 294 -7.82 -26.39 24.60
CA ALA A 294 -6.51 -26.12 24.05
C ALA A 294 -5.93 -27.36 23.37
N SER A 295 -5.96 -28.51 24.04
CA SER A 295 -5.50 -29.79 23.48
C SER A 295 -6.27 -30.19 22.22
N ALA A 296 -7.57 -29.91 22.16
CA ALA A 296 -8.38 -30.19 21.00
C ALA A 296 -8.16 -29.19 19.84
N VAL A 297 -7.91 -27.90 20.10
CA VAL A 297 -7.47 -26.94 19.08
C VAL A 297 -6.08 -27.31 18.55
N LYS A 298 -5.18 -27.75 19.45
CA LYS A 298 -3.86 -28.30 19.09
C LYS A 298 -4.01 -29.55 18.20
N ASP A 299 -4.91 -30.50 18.52
CA ASP A 299 -5.25 -31.65 17.65
C ASP A 299 -5.88 -31.21 16.31
N ILE A 300 -6.81 -30.26 16.29
CA ILE A 300 -7.39 -29.75 15.04
C ILE A 300 -6.29 -29.21 14.12
N ILE A 301 -5.39 -28.38 14.65
CA ILE A 301 -4.28 -27.78 13.89
C ILE A 301 -3.32 -28.89 13.44
N GLN A 302 -2.87 -29.77 14.34
CA GLN A 302 -1.93 -30.85 14.03
C GLN A 302 -2.51 -31.87 13.03
N THR A 303 -3.71 -32.41 13.26
CA THR A 303 -4.33 -33.45 12.44
C THR A 303 -4.69 -32.99 11.01
N ASN A 304 -4.98 -31.70 10.79
CA ASN A 304 -5.32 -31.19 9.45
C ASN A 304 -4.12 -30.70 8.64
N LEU A 305 -3.04 -30.31 9.31
CA LEU A 305 -1.88 -29.65 8.70
C LEU A 305 -0.61 -30.46 8.74
N ASN A 306 -0.27 -31.02 9.91
CA ASN A 306 1.03 -31.62 10.15
C ASN A 306 1.03 -33.09 9.73
N ASP A 307 2.11 -33.43 9.05
CA ASP A 307 2.52 -34.80 8.81
C ASP A 307 3.05 -35.38 10.13
N GLN A 308 2.39 -36.43 10.64
CA GLN A 308 2.79 -37.03 11.91
C GLN A 308 4.09 -37.82 11.72
N LEU A 309 5.21 -37.27 12.19
CA LEU A 309 6.54 -37.81 12.09
C LEU A 309 6.95 -38.36 13.47
N SER A 310 6.91 -39.67 13.61
CA SER A 310 7.33 -40.35 14.84
C SER A 310 8.50 -41.31 14.59
N ILE A 311 9.35 -41.47 15.60
CA ILE A 311 10.26 -42.61 15.70
C ILE A 311 9.66 -43.66 16.63
N SER A 312 9.87 -44.93 16.31
CA SER A 312 9.54 -46.06 17.17
C SER A 312 10.69 -47.07 17.12
N GLU A 313 11.44 -47.16 18.21
CA GLU A 313 12.66 -47.94 18.36
C GLU A 313 12.44 -49.06 19.38
N LYS A 314 12.40 -50.31 18.89
CA LYS A 314 12.19 -51.48 19.75
C LYS A 314 13.50 -51.92 20.36
N VAL A 315 13.72 -51.53 21.61
CA VAL A 315 14.85 -51.94 22.44
C VAL A 315 14.85 -53.46 22.61
N SER A 316 16.00 -54.09 22.38
CA SER A 316 16.15 -55.54 22.40
C SER A 316 15.95 -56.16 23.78
N ALA A 317 15.47 -57.41 23.79
CA ALA A 317 15.24 -58.15 25.03
C ALA A 317 16.53 -58.30 25.87
N GLY A 318 16.52 -57.74 27.08
CA GLY A 318 17.69 -57.70 27.99
C GLY A 318 18.44 -56.36 28.00
N GLN A 319 18.03 -55.40 27.17
CA GLN A 319 18.42 -54.00 27.26
C GLN A 319 17.34 -53.17 27.98
N THR A 320 17.68 -51.97 28.42
CA THR A 320 16.84 -51.05 29.20
C THR A 320 17.06 -49.62 28.72
N TYR A 321 15.99 -48.89 28.39
CA TYR A 321 16.08 -47.45 28.09
C TYR A 321 16.41 -46.66 29.38
N VAL A 322 17.36 -45.74 29.30
CA VAL A 322 17.66 -44.82 30.41
C VAL A 322 16.70 -43.62 30.34
N ALA A 323 15.69 -43.59 31.21
CA ALA A 323 14.72 -42.50 31.28
C ALA A 323 15.41 -41.11 31.39
N GLY A 324 14.90 -40.13 30.65
CA GLY A 324 15.46 -38.76 30.59
C GLY A 324 16.78 -38.63 29.82
N SER A 325 17.26 -39.69 29.15
CA SER A 325 18.45 -39.61 28.26
C SER A 325 18.13 -39.10 26.86
N ALA A 326 16.87 -39.22 26.42
CA ALA A 326 16.45 -38.89 25.07
C ALA A 326 16.50 -37.37 24.80
N LYS A 327 17.08 -36.99 23.65
CA LYS A 327 17.27 -35.59 23.23
C LYS A 327 17.16 -35.49 21.72
N VAL A 328 16.47 -34.46 21.23
CA VAL A 328 16.56 -34.04 19.82
C VAL A 328 17.71 -33.04 19.67
N LYS A 329 18.50 -33.17 18.62
CA LYS A 329 19.52 -32.20 18.21
C LYS A 329 19.27 -31.71 16.79
N ASN A 330 19.57 -30.44 16.51
CA ASN A 330 19.59 -29.91 15.14
C ASN A 330 20.92 -30.26 14.42
N SER A 331 21.02 -29.89 13.14
CA SER A 331 22.23 -30.03 12.32
C SER A 331 23.47 -29.29 12.85
N ALA A 332 23.31 -28.31 13.75
CA ALA A 332 24.40 -27.66 14.46
C ALA A 332 24.80 -28.38 15.79
N GLY A 333 24.21 -29.54 16.06
CA GLY A 333 24.46 -30.35 17.26
C GLY A 333 23.82 -29.82 18.55
N GLN A 334 23.06 -28.74 18.49
CA GLN A 334 22.40 -28.10 19.63
C GLN A 334 21.14 -28.87 20.01
N THR A 335 20.88 -29.06 21.30
CA THR A 335 19.63 -29.65 21.79
C THR A 335 18.44 -28.75 21.43
N VAL A 336 17.38 -29.35 20.88
CA VAL A 336 16.11 -28.68 20.57
C VAL A 336 15.03 -29.28 21.46
N THR A 337 14.24 -28.43 22.12
CA THR A 337 13.06 -28.84 22.90
C THR A 337 11.93 -29.24 21.95
N VAL A 338 11.32 -30.41 22.14
CA VAL A 338 10.07 -30.77 21.46
C VAL A 338 8.92 -30.03 22.16
N PRO A 339 8.07 -29.26 21.45
CA PRO A 339 6.95 -28.56 22.08
C PRO A 339 5.89 -29.49 22.69
N ALA A 340 5.07 -28.93 23.57
CA ALA A 340 3.98 -29.65 24.22
C ALA A 340 2.91 -30.13 23.22
N PRO A 341 2.26 -31.30 23.45
CA PRO A 341 2.40 -32.19 24.62
C PRO A 341 3.51 -33.25 24.47
N TYR A 342 4.37 -33.18 23.44
CA TYR A 342 5.28 -34.26 23.04
C TYR A 342 6.71 -34.13 23.59
N GLN A 343 6.87 -33.44 24.73
CA GLN A 343 8.19 -33.06 25.26
C GLN A 343 9.11 -34.24 25.61
N GLU A 344 8.55 -35.40 25.96
CA GLU A 344 9.26 -36.62 26.36
C GLU A 344 8.75 -37.83 25.55
N PRO A 345 9.61 -38.83 25.26
CA PRO A 345 9.20 -40.07 24.62
C PRO A 345 8.47 -41.02 25.59
N THR A 346 7.56 -41.83 25.08
CA THR A 346 6.97 -42.95 25.82
C THR A 346 7.84 -44.21 25.69
N PHE A 347 7.92 -45.02 26.74
CA PHE A 347 8.61 -46.31 26.71
C PHE A 347 7.72 -47.42 27.28
N GLU A 348 7.03 -48.12 26.39
CA GLU A 348 6.12 -49.22 26.75
C GLU A 348 6.47 -50.49 25.96
N ASN A 349 6.33 -51.66 26.58
CA ASN A 349 6.54 -52.96 25.92
C ASN A 349 7.92 -53.08 25.21
N GLN A 350 8.97 -52.50 25.83
CA GLN A 350 10.33 -52.35 25.28
C GLN A 350 10.44 -51.48 24.01
N THR A 351 9.42 -50.71 23.66
CA THR A 351 9.43 -49.83 22.48
C THR A 351 9.49 -48.38 22.94
N LEU A 352 10.59 -47.69 22.59
CA LEU A 352 10.72 -46.25 22.76
C LEU A 352 10.01 -45.57 21.58
N THR A 353 8.96 -44.79 21.85
CA THR A 353 8.23 -44.07 20.80
C THR A 353 8.25 -42.58 21.13
N TRP A 354 8.66 -41.76 20.15
CA TRP A 354 8.63 -40.30 20.28
C TRP A 354 7.89 -39.71 19.09
N ASN A 355 6.84 -38.94 19.39
CA ASN A 355 6.20 -38.04 18.45
C ASN A 355 7.09 -36.79 18.26
N LEU A 356 7.38 -36.43 17.02
CA LEU A 356 8.22 -35.28 16.66
C LEU A 356 7.44 -34.29 15.76
N ASP A 357 6.10 -34.36 15.81
CA ASP A 357 5.15 -33.61 14.96
C ASP A 357 5.23 -32.10 15.19
N ALA A 358 5.72 -31.69 16.36
CA ALA A 358 5.89 -30.30 16.74
C ALA A 358 7.30 -29.71 16.48
N LEU A 359 8.26 -30.49 15.94
CA LEU A 359 9.53 -29.91 15.46
C LEU A 359 9.32 -29.04 14.20
N PRO A 360 10.15 -27.99 13.98
CA PRO A 360 10.22 -27.30 12.69
C PRO A 360 10.70 -28.19 11.53
N GLU A 361 10.68 -27.67 10.29
CA GLU A 361 11.41 -28.29 9.17
C GLU A 361 12.92 -28.31 9.46
N GLY A 362 13.59 -29.41 9.13
CA GLY A 362 15.04 -29.51 9.27
C GLY A 362 15.59 -30.94 9.28
N ASP A 363 16.92 -31.04 9.28
CA ASP A 363 17.64 -32.27 9.58
C ASP A 363 17.98 -32.32 11.07
N TYR A 364 17.53 -33.37 11.74
CA TYR A 364 17.67 -33.60 13.18
C TYR A 364 18.34 -34.94 13.46
N THR A 365 18.88 -35.06 14.68
CA THR A 365 19.36 -36.32 15.23
C THR A 365 18.73 -36.54 16.59
N VAL A 366 17.99 -37.64 16.76
CA VAL A 366 17.49 -38.05 18.07
C VAL A 366 18.54 -38.95 18.72
N THR A 367 19.00 -38.59 19.92
CA THR A 367 19.95 -39.40 20.69
C THR A 367 19.33 -39.88 21.99
N PHE A 368 19.47 -41.17 22.32
CA PHE A 368 19.00 -41.74 23.58
C PHE A 368 19.94 -42.86 24.06
N ASP A 369 19.95 -43.13 25.36
CA ASP A 369 20.81 -44.15 25.97
C ASP A 369 20.06 -45.44 26.27
N VAL A 370 20.69 -46.58 25.96
CA VAL A 370 20.28 -47.91 26.43
C VAL A 370 21.38 -48.55 27.28
N THR A 371 20.99 -49.35 28.28
CA THR A 371 21.89 -50.14 29.12
C THR A 371 21.53 -51.61 29.09
N GLY A 372 22.51 -52.49 29.26
CA GLY A 372 22.30 -53.94 29.26
C GLY A 372 23.51 -54.68 29.81
N LYS A 373 23.30 -55.95 30.19
CA LYS A 373 24.39 -56.81 30.70
C LYS A 373 25.22 -57.39 29.57
N VAL A 374 26.54 -57.38 29.74
CA VAL A 374 27.53 -57.98 28.82
C VAL A 374 28.27 -59.13 29.50
N PRO A 375 28.54 -60.27 28.82
CA PRO A 375 29.25 -61.38 29.44
C PRO A 375 30.74 -61.07 29.68
N VAL A 376 31.09 -60.68 30.90
CA VAL A 376 32.49 -60.51 31.34
C VAL A 376 33.05 -61.80 31.92
N SER A 377 34.34 -62.05 31.76
CA SER A 377 34.96 -63.21 32.42
C SER A 377 34.96 -63.05 33.94
N ASN A 378 34.88 -64.18 34.63
CA ASN A 378 35.23 -64.24 36.05
C ASN A 378 36.69 -63.78 36.22
N ALA A 379 36.97 -63.10 37.34
CA ALA A 379 38.35 -62.90 37.76
C ALA A 379 38.91 -64.24 38.27
N PRO A 380 40.02 -64.74 37.72
CA PRO A 380 40.68 -65.94 38.26
C PRO A 380 41.45 -65.62 39.55
N SER A 381 41.93 -66.65 40.22
CA SER A 381 42.80 -66.55 41.40
C SER A 381 44.16 -67.19 41.11
N ILE A 382 45.24 -66.57 41.61
CA ILE A 382 46.60 -67.12 41.56
C ILE A 382 47.11 -67.34 42.99
N THR A 383 47.65 -68.53 43.25
CA THR A 383 48.31 -68.90 44.49
C THR A 383 49.81 -69.03 44.25
N ALA A 384 50.55 -68.08 44.84
CA ALA A 384 52.00 -67.97 44.90
C ALA A 384 52.38 -67.26 46.23
N GLN A 385 53.63 -67.35 46.65
CA GLN A 385 54.14 -66.77 47.91
C GLN A 385 55.47 -66.05 47.70
N ASP A 386 55.74 -65.07 48.56
CA ASP A 386 56.91 -64.19 48.51
C ASP A 386 58.21 -64.90 48.95
N MET A 387 59.36 -64.33 48.57
CA MET A 387 60.70 -64.90 48.77
C MET A 387 61.75 -63.79 49.03
N THR A 388 62.96 -64.17 49.44
CA THR A 388 64.10 -63.26 49.62
C THR A 388 65.38 -63.96 49.21
N LEU A 389 66.24 -63.28 48.46
CA LEU A 389 67.45 -63.79 47.83
C LEU A 389 68.60 -62.76 47.99
N ALA A 390 69.84 -63.21 47.84
CA ALA A 390 71.01 -62.33 47.84
C ALA A 390 71.44 -61.96 46.41
N GLU A 391 72.16 -60.85 46.28
CA GLU A 391 72.76 -60.41 45.01
C GLU A 391 73.73 -61.50 44.50
N GLY A 392 73.40 -62.10 43.36
CA GLY A 392 74.11 -63.20 42.68
C GLY A 392 73.37 -64.55 42.63
N ALA A 393 72.20 -64.72 43.24
CA ALA A 393 71.49 -66.01 43.29
C ALA A 393 70.90 -66.47 41.92
N THR A 394 70.71 -67.77 41.68
CA THR A 394 70.01 -68.27 40.48
C THR A 394 68.50 -68.38 40.71
N PHE A 395 67.67 -67.89 39.78
CA PHE A 395 66.21 -67.82 39.91
C PHE A 395 65.46 -68.22 38.63
N ASP A 396 64.38 -68.98 38.75
CA ASP A 396 63.40 -69.26 37.68
C ASP A 396 61.97 -68.98 38.18
N PRO A 397 61.20 -68.08 37.53
CA PRO A 397 59.89 -67.66 38.05
C PRO A 397 58.83 -68.77 38.10
N ILE A 398 58.91 -69.82 37.29
CA ILE A 398 57.93 -70.92 37.32
C ILE A 398 58.43 -72.09 38.17
N GLN A 399 59.69 -72.48 38.03
CA GLN A 399 60.26 -73.66 38.69
C GLN A 399 60.64 -73.40 40.15
N THR A 400 61.12 -72.19 40.50
CA THR A 400 61.48 -71.84 41.88
C THR A 400 60.24 -71.60 42.73
N VAL A 401 59.20 -70.94 42.18
CA VAL A 401 58.02 -70.48 42.93
C VAL A 401 56.83 -71.44 42.83
N LYS A 402 56.66 -72.13 41.70
CA LYS A 402 55.56 -73.09 41.43
C LYS A 402 54.16 -72.49 41.65
N PRO A 403 53.83 -71.36 40.99
CA PRO A 403 52.50 -70.74 41.10
C PRO A 403 51.41 -71.69 40.58
N THR A 404 50.20 -71.58 41.14
CA THR A 404 49.00 -72.31 40.68
C THR A 404 47.84 -71.35 40.47
N ALA A 405 46.91 -71.69 39.59
CA ALA A 405 45.78 -70.83 39.25
C ALA A 405 44.48 -71.59 38.97
N THR A 406 43.36 -70.97 39.34
CA THR A 406 42.00 -71.45 39.14
C THR A 406 41.06 -70.30 38.80
N ASP A 407 39.91 -70.58 38.18
CA ASP A 407 38.79 -69.63 38.16
C ASP A 407 37.78 -69.89 39.30
N ALA A 408 36.74 -69.06 39.36
CA ALA A 408 35.65 -69.19 40.33
C ALA A 408 34.82 -70.48 40.20
N ALA A 409 34.97 -71.25 39.10
CA ALA A 409 34.39 -72.58 38.92
C ALA A 409 35.37 -73.71 39.31
N SER A 410 36.53 -73.38 39.89
CA SER A 410 37.64 -74.29 40.19
C SER A 410 38.27 -74.96 38.96
N THR A 411 38.07 -74.42 37.75
CA THR A 411 38.80 -74.88 36.56
C THR A 411 40.28 -74.64 36.75
N ASN A 412 41.13 -75.65 36.57
CA ASN A 412 42.58 -75.48 36.70
C ASN A 412 43.12 -74.66 35.51
N LEU A 413 43.63 -73.47 35.79
CA LEU A 413 44.24 -72.55 34.82
C LEU A 413 45.77 -72.47 34.97
N THR A 414 46.39 -73.32 35.79
CA THR A 414 47.83 -73.28 36.09
C THR A 414 48.71 -73.34 34.84
N SER A 415 48.35 -74.18 33.86
CA SER A 415 49.06 -74.28 32.57
C SER A 415 48.85 -73.08 31.63
N LYS A 416 48.02 -72.11 32.01
CA LYS A 416 47.79 -70.84 31.32
C LYS A 416 48.40 -69.64 32.06
N ILE A 417 49.03 -69.84 33.22
CA ILE A 417 49.78 -68.77 33.90
C ILE A 417 50.91 -68.32 32.97
N LYS A 418 51.00 -67.00 32.78
CA LYS A 418 52.13 -66.35 32.14
C LYS A 418 52.90 -65.58 33.19
N VAL A 419 54.22 -65.57 33.05
CA VAL A 419 55.07 -64.57 33.66
C VAL A 419 55.00 -63.35 32.74
N THR A 420 54.25 -62.31 33.11
CA THR A 420 54.12 -61.09 32.30
C THR A 420 55.10 -60.02 32.72
N ALA A 421 55.55 -60.04 33.99
CA ALA A 421 56.79 -59.41 34.41
C ALA A 421 57.59 -60.38 35.28
N ASN A 422 58.89 -60.44 35.02
CA ASN A 422 59.91 -60.98 35.91
C ASN A 422 61.12 -60.07 35.77
N ASP A 423 61.19 -59.06 36.62
CA ASP A 423 62.31 -58.12 36.71
C ASP A 423 63.40 -58.61 37.68
N VAL A 424 63.30 -59.86 38.16
CA VAL A 424 64.20 -60.52 39.12
C VAL A 424 65.59 -60.75 38.53
N ASP A 425 66.31 -59.66 38.33
CA ASP A 425 67.72 -59.61 38.04
C ASP A 425 68.48 -59.74 39.36
N THR A 426 68.59 -60.98 39.84
CA THR A 426 69.37 -61.31 41.03
C THR A 426 70.82 -60.82 40.97
N SER A 427 71.39 -60.48 39.80
CA SER A 427 72.74 -59.89 39.70
C SER A 427 72.82 -58.43 40.16
N LYS A 428 71.70 -57.85 40.61
CA LYS A 428 71.59 -56.51 41.18
C LYS A 428 70.68 -56.50 42.43
N PRO A 429 70.65 -55.36 43.14
CA PRO A 429 69.63 -55.03 44.13
C PRO A 429 68.25 -54.65 43.60
N GLY A 430 67.20 -55.14 44.27
CA GLY A 430 65.80 -54.81 44.02
C GLY A 430 64.88 -55.66 44.90
N VAL A 431 63.85 -55.08 45.53
CA VAL A 431 62.61 -55.85 45.69
C VAL A 431 62.08 -56.04 44.29
N TYR A 432 62.34 -57.24 43.78
CA TYR A 432 61.89 -57.67 42.48
C TYR A 432 60.54 -58.34 42.59
N HIS A 433 59.92 -58.48 41.43
CA HIS A 433 58.52 -58.76 41.28
C HIS A 433 58.34 -59.77 40.15
N VAL A 434 57.98 -61.00 40.52
CA VAL A 434 57.35 -61.88 39.55
C VAL A 434 55.87 -61.58 39.55
N THR A 435 55.42 -60.91 38.49
CA THR A 435 54.01 -60.77 38.18
C THR A 435 53.59 -61.96 37.33
N TYR A 436 52.93 -62.91 37.98
CA TYR A 436 52.13 -63.90 37.29
C TYR A 436 50.84 -63.24 36.84
N GLU A 437 50.49 -63.40 35.57
CA GLU A 437 49.16 -63.10 35.08
C GLU A 437 48.49 -64.39 34.64
N VAL A 438 47.20 -64.49 34.94
CA VAL A 438 46.34 -65.43 34.25
C VAL A 438 45.08 -64.69 33.82
N ALA A 439 44.80 -64.75 32.52
CA ALA A 439 43.53 -64.28 31.98
C ALA A 439 42.41 -65.24 32.39
N GLY A 440 41.31 -64.69 32.92
CA GLY A 440 40.09 -65.46 33.09
C GLY A 440 39.62 -66.02 31.75
N VAL A 441 39.02 -67.21 31.75
CA VAL A 441 38.42 -67.75 30.53
C VAL A 441 37.23 -66.85 30.16
N LEU A 442 37.28 -66.23 28.98
CA LEU A 442 36.11 -65.52 28.43
C LEU A 442 34.94 -66.51 28.33
N PRO A 443 33.73 -66.15 28.79
CA PRO A 443 32.56 -66.97 28.55
C PRO A 443 32.36 -67.10 27.03
N ALA A 444 31.83 -68.24 26.57
CA ALA A 444 31.82 -68.60 25.16
C ALA A 444 31.01 -67.65 24.24
N ASN A 445 30.29 -66.70 24.83
CA ASN A 445 29.48 -65.67 24.18
C ASN A 445 29.99 -64.22 24.43
N ALA A 446 31.19 -64.02 24.98
CA ALA A 446 31.70 -62.68 25.35
C ALA A 446 31.77 -61.70 24.17
N ASN A 447 32.17 -62.19 22.99
CA ASN A 447 32.29 -61.41 21.76
C ASN A 447 31.13 -61.72 20.78
N THR A 448 29.99 -62.22 21.27
CA THR A 448 28.79 -62.35 20.45
C THR A 448 28.13 -60.98 20.28
N ALA A 449 27.62 -60.69 19.09
CA ALA A 449 26.84 -59.49 18.83
C ALA A 449 25.62 -59.41 19.76
N ILE A 450 25.54 -58.34 20.55
CA ILE A 450 24.43 -58.04 21.45
C ILE A 450 23.52 -57.04 20.76
N SER A 451 22.29 -57.47 20.51
CA SER A 451 21.27 -56.59 19.94
C SER A 451 20.91 -55.48 20.93
N LEU A 452 20.95 -54.24 20.43
CA LEU A 452 20.49 -53.06 21.15
C LEU A 452 19.06 -52.70 20.74
N ILE A 453 18.79 -52.79 19.44
CA ILE A 453 17.49 -52.56 18.81
C ILE A 453 17.12 -53.78 17.96
N ASP A 454 15.93 -54.34 18.20
CA ASP A 454 15.38 -55.45 17.40
C ASP A 454 14.88 -54.95 16.03
N SER A 455 14.28 -53.76 16.01
CA SER A 455 13.76 -53.08 14.81
C SER A 455 13.45 -51.62 15.11
N GLY A 456 13.89 -50.71 14.26
CA GLY A 456 13.47 -49.31 14.31
C GLY A 456 12.53 -48.94 13.17
N LYS A 457 11.72 -47.89 13.36
CA LYS A 457 10.85 -47.32 12.33
C LYS A 457 10.81 -45.81 12.44
N VAL A 458 10.86 -45.14 11.29
CA VAL A 458 10.34 -43.79 11.12
C VAL A 458 9.00 -43.91 10.40
N THR A 459 7.96 -43.35 11.02
CA THR A 459 6.57 -43.40 10.52
C THR A 459 6.05 -42.02 10.18
N TYR A 460 5.21 -41.98 9.13
CA TYR A 460 4.47 -40.83 8.63
C TYR A 460 2.98 -41.19 8.76
N ARG A 461 2.23 -40.58 9.71
CA ARG A 461 0.79 -40.89 9.94
C ARG A 461 0.50 -42.40 10.01
N ASP A 462 1.25 -43.11 10.86
CA ASP A 462 1.34 -44.59 10.99
C ASP A 462 1.80 -45.36 9.74
N ALA A 463 1.88 -44.75 8.55
CA ALA A 463 2.49 -45.35 7.38
C ALA A 463 4.02 -45.42 7.53
N LEU A 464 4.61 -46.53 7.10
CA LEU A 464 6.04 -46.78 7.21
C LEU A 464 6.83 -45.95 6.19
N LEU A 465 7.47 -44.86 6.64
CA LEU A 465 8.34 -44.03 5.80
C LEU A 465 9.70 -44.69 5.60
N LYS A 466 10.27 -45.25 6.68
CA LYS A 466 11.56 -45.96 6.66
C LYS A 466 11.64 -46.99 7.77
N THR A 467 11.91 -48.25 7.40
CA THR A 467 12.44 -49.23 8.37
C THR A 467 13.88 -48.83 8.68
N LEU A 468 14.21 -48.70 9.96
CA LEU A 468 15.59 -48.67 10.41
C LEU A 468 15.97 -50.12 10.73
N GLU A 469 17.23 -50.47 10.47
CA GLU A 469 17.68 -51.86 10.52
C GLU A 469 17.79 -52.37 11.98
N LYS A 470 18.46 -53.50 12.16
CA LYS A 470 18.72 -54.06 13.49
C LYS A 470 20.06 -53.52 13.99
N LEU A 471 20.09 -52.84 15.13
CA LEU A 471 21.34 -52.34 15.70
C LEU A 471 21.96 -53.41 16.62
N ASP A 472 23.00 -54.08 16.12
CA ASP A 472 23.84 -54.99 16.88
C ASP A 472 25.13 -54.30 17.34
N PHE A 473 25.46 -54.45 18.63
CA PHE A 473 26.71 -54.01 19.23
C PHE A 473 27.53 -55.23 19.65
N THR A 474 28.73 -55.40 19.09
CA THR A 474 29.67 -56.44 19.55
C THR A 474 30.58 -55.84 20.61
N PRO A 475 30.43 -56.17 21.91
CA PRO A 475 31.31 -55.63 22.94
C PRO A 475 32.71 -56.22 22.79
N ASN A 476 33.74 -55.36 22.78
CA ASN A 476 35.13 -55.79 22.83
C ASN A 476 35.52 -56.10 24.29
N VAL A 477 35.04 -57.21 24.82
CA VAL A 477 35.25 -57.58 26.23
C VAL A 477 36.64 -58.18 26.41
N ALA A 478 37.55 -57.40 26.99
CA ALA A 478 38.82 -57.92 27.46
C ALA A 478 38.60 -58.97 28.57
N ALA A 479 39.36 -60.06 28.54
CA ALA A 479 39.38 -61.01 29.65
C ALA A 479 39.90 -60.30 30.91
N LYS A 480 39.19 -60.46 32.04
CA LYS A 480 39.70 -60.02 33.34
C LYS A 480 40.96 -60.82 33.66
N THR A 481 42.10 -60.18 33.52
CA THR A 481 43.39 -60.64 34.00
C THR A 481 43.44 -60.46 35.51
N THR A 482 43.70 -61.54 36.24
CA THR A 482 44.23 -61.39 37.60
C THR A 482 45.73 -61.47 37.50
N THR A 483 46.39 -60.35 37.77
CA THR A 483 47.81 -60.33 38.12
C THR A 483 47.96 -60.69 39.59
N LYS A 484 48.89 -61.58 39.91
CA LYS A 484 49.48 -61.70 41.23
C LYS A 484 50.99 -61.50 41.11
N THR A 485 51.40 -60.30 41.45
CA THR A 485 52.78 -60.00 41.83
C THR A 485 53.09 -60.68 43.16
N ILE A 486 54.27 -61.28 43.26
CA ILE A 486 54.89 -61.67 44.53
C ILE A 486 56.21 -60.93 44.70
N THR A 487 56.59 -60.74 45.96
CA THR A 487 57.81 -60.05 46.37
C THR A 487 59.00 -61.02 46.32
N ILE A 488 60.08 -60.68 45.61
CA ILE A 488 61.36 -61.40 45.59
C ILE A 488 62.47 -60.41 46.01
N THR A 489 62.72 -60.29 47.31
CA THR A 489 63.60 -59.25 47.85
C THR A 489 65.08 -59.53 47.63
N VAL A 490 65.80 -58.56 47.04
CA VAL A 490 67.27 -58.43 46.92
C VAL A 490 67.66 -56.98 47.26
N THR A 491 68.85 -56.69 47.79
CA THR A 491 69.05 -55.49 48.67
C THR A 491 70.20 -54.55 48.29
N GLY A 492 69.96 -53.23 48.24
CA GLY A 492 70.93 -52.19 47.83
C GLY A 492 70.30 -50.94 47.17
N LYS A 493 71.11 -50.17 46.42
CA LYS A 493 70.91 -48.75 46.02
C LYS A 493 69.55 -48.28 45.45
N PRO A 494 69.15 -47.02 45.72
CA PRO A 494 67.89 -46.44 45.23
C PRO A 494 67.97 -45.94 43.78
N THR A 495 66.80 -45.71 43.19
CA THR A 495 66.62 -45.19 41.83
C THR A 495 65.78 -43.91 41.80
N ILE A 496 65.99 -43.06 40.78
CA ILE A 496 65.18 -41.86 40.53
C ILE A 496 64.59 -41.94 39.11
N THR A 497 63.27 -41.84 39.02
CA THR A 497 62.50 -41.77 37.76
C THR A 497 61.95 -40.37 37.59
N ALA A 498 62.75 -39.52 36.96
CA ALA A 498 62.32 -38.29 36.32
C ALA A 498 62.66 -38.36 34.82
N SER A 499 61.92 -37.63 33.98
CA SER A 499 62.10 -37.61 32.52
C SER A 499 62.21 -36.18 31.99
N ASP A 500 62.84 -36.02 30.83
CA ASP A 500 62.91 -34.73 30.13
C ASP A 500 61.51 -34.22 29.77
N LYS A 501 61.32 -32.90 29.83
CA LYS A 501 60.03 -32.23 29.58
C LYS A 501 60.16 -31.16 28.50
N THR A 502 59.06 -30.92 27.78
CA THR A 502 58.92 -29.80 26.84
C THR A 502 57.71 -28.97 27.24
N ILE A 503 57.90 -27.66 27.31
CA ILE A 503 56.87 -26.65 27.63
C ILE A 503 56.98 -25.47 26.67
N PHE A 504 55.94 -24.65 26.56
CA PHE A 504 55.97 -23.39 25.83
C PHE A 504 56.18 -22.19 26.76
N ILE A 505 56.63 -21.05 26.22
CA ILE A 505 56.81 -19.81 26.99
C ILE A 505 55.51 -19.43 27.71
N GLY A 506 55.61 -19.27 29.04
CA GLY A 506 54.48 -18.92 29.92
C GLY A 506 53.71 -20.11 30.48
N ASP A 507 53.96 -21.35 30.05
CA ASP A 507 53.37 -22.54 30.65
C ASP A 507 53.79 -22.70 32.11
N ALA A 508 52.86 -23.07 32.99
CA ALA A 508 53.15 -23.31 34.39
C ALA A 508 54.02 -24.57 34.56
N TYR A 509 55.24 -24.40 35.09
CA TYR A 509 56.19 -25.50 35.30
C TYR A 509 56.39 -25.82 36.78
N ASP A 510 56.00 -27.03 37.19
CA ASP A 510 56.32 -27.60 38.50
C ASP A 510 57.47 -28.62 38.37
N PRO A 511 58.64 -28.38 39.00
CA PRO A 511 59.76 -29.33 39.02
C PRO A 511 59.51 -30.57 39.89
N ARG A 512 58.43 -30.65 40.67
CA ARG A 512 58.02 -31.84 41.44
C ARG A 512 56.93 -32.66 40.77
N ALA A 513 56.33 -32.19 39.68
CA ALA A 513 55.40 -32.97 38.88
C ALA A 513 56.14 -34.08 38.10
N ASP A 514 55.54 -35.27 38.03
CA ASP A 514 56.01 -36.43 37.25
C ASP A 514 57.42 -36.93 37.60
N ILE A 515 57.83 -36.79 38.87
CA ILE A 515 59.05 -37.42 39.40
C ILE A 515 58.69 -38.47 40.44
N ALA A 516 59.44 -39.56 40.44
CA ALA A 516 59.38 -40.61 41.46
C ALA A 516 60.80 -41.02 41.88
N ALA A 517 60.94 -41.59 43.08
CA ALA A 517 62.14 -42.26 43.52
C ALA A 517 61.76 -43.52 44.29
N ASN A 518 62.31 -44.66 43.86
CA ASN A 518 62.02 -45.95 44.46
C ASN A 518 63.33 -46.63 44.85
N ASP A 519 63.39 -47.08 46.09
CA ASP A 519 64.47 -47.93 46.57
C ASP A 519 64.10 -49.41 46.46
N ALA A 520 65.12 -50.24 46.27
CA ALA A 520 64.98 -51.69 46.29
C ALA A 520 64.24 -52.16 47.54
N LYS A 521 64.68 -51.76 48.74
CA LYS A 521 64.21 -52.26 50.03
C LYS A 521 63.13 -51.37 50.63
N ASP A 522 63.25 -50.06 50.46
CA ASP A 522 62.41 -49.07 51.17
C ASP A 522 61.19 -48.60 50.38
N GLY A 523 61.03 -49.06 49.13
CA GLY A 523 59.88 -48.76 48.28
C GLY A 523 59.86 -47.29 47.84
N ASP A 524 58.67 -46.68 47.83
CA ASP A 524 58.49 -45.30 47.40
C ASP A 524 59.10 -44.30 48.40
N ILE A 525 60.19 -43.68 47.98
CA ILE A 525 60.90 -42.62 48.68
C ILE A 525 60.85 -41.28 47.90
N THR A 526 59.86 -41.11 47.01
CA THR A 526 59.61 -39.89 46.22
C THR A 526 59.46 -38.64 47.09
N SER A 527 58.82 -38.79 48.25
CA SER A 527 58.68 -37.72 49.25
C SER A 527 60.02 -37.23 49.82
N GLN A 528 61.06 -38.05 49.72
CA GLN A 528 62.43 -37.77 50.20
C GLN A 528 63.34 -37.21 49.10
N ILE A 529 62.81 -36.91 47.90
CA ILE A 529 63.61 -36.29 46.82
C ILE A 529 63.96 -34.84 47.15
N GLU A 530 65.27 -34.60 47.21
CA GLU A 530 65.91 -33.29 47.28
C GLU A 530 66.09 -32.74 45.86
N ILE A 531 65.58 -31.55 45.55
CA ILE A 531 65.92 -30.84 44.31
C ILE A 531 67.20 -30.04 44.59
N ILE A 532 68.32 -30.48 44.02
CA ILE A 532 69.64 -29.88 44.24
C ILE A 532 70.04 -28.90 43.13
N LYS A 533 69.31 -28.87 42.01
CA LYS A 533 69.40 -27.82 40.98
C LYS A 533 68.06 -27.67 40.26
N ASN A 534 67.64 -26.43 40.02
CA ASN A 534 66.59 -26.08 39.07
C ASN A 534 66.93 -24.68 38.51
N ASP A 535 67.18 -24.56 37.21
CA ASP A 535 67.45 -23.29 36.54
C ASP A 535 66.47 -22.98 35.39
N VAL A 536 65.30 -23.62 35.38
CA VAL A 536 64.26 -23.45 34.35
C VAL A 536 63.67 -22.05 34.39
N ASP A 537 63.93 -21.28 33.33
CA ASP A 537 63.25 -20.01 33.01
C ASP A 537 62.16 -20.27 31.97
N ASN A 538 60.93 -20.49 32.43
CA ASN A 538 59.78 -20.77 31.56
C ASN A 538 59.29 -19.55 30.76
N MET A 539 59.92 -18.38 30.92
CA MET A 539 59.61 -17.18 30.14
C MET A 539 60.55 -16.99 28.93
N LYS A 540 61.50 -17.91 28.73
CA LYS A 540 62.57 -17.79 27.72
C LYS A 540 62.83 -19.12 27.01
N THR A 541 62.93 -19.11 25.69
CA THR A 541 63.25 -20.33 24.94
C THR A 541 64.67 -20.81 25.24
N GLY A 542 64.83 -22.09 25.54
CA GLY A 542 66.11 -22.67 25.94
C GLY A 542 65.99 -24.13 26.34
N VAL A 543 67.09 -24.72 26.81
CA VAL A 543 67.12 -26.06 27.42
C VAL A 543 67.83 -25.95 28.76
N TYR A 544 67.13 -26.32 29.82
CA TYR A 544 67.50 -26.09 31.23
C TYR A 544 67.65 -27.43 31.96
N ASP A 545 68.40 -27.46 33.07
CA ASP A 545 68.85 -28.69 33.73
C ASP A 545 68.35 -28.76 35.18
N VAL A 546 67.37 -29.63 35.45
CA VAL A 546 66.83 -29.89 36.80
C VAL A 546 67.46 -31.16 37.36
N THR A 547 68.00 -31.11 38.58
CA THR A 547 68.72 -32.23 39.20
C THR A 547 68.14 -32.59 40.56
N TYR A 548 67.87 -33.88 40.71
CA TYR A 548 67.26 -34.53 41.86
C TYR A 548 68.27 -35.44 42.57
N LYS A 549 68.11 -35.60 43.88
CA LYS A 549 68.86 -36.52 44.73
C LYS A 549 67.92 -37.24 45.69
N VAL A 550 68.22 -38.50 46.00
CA VAL A 550 67.50 -39.29 47.00
C VAL A 550 68.48 -40.21 47.75
N THR A 551 68.13 -40.65 48.96
CA THR A 551 68.93 -41.57 49.79
C THR A 551 68.01 -42.57 50.48
N ASN A 552 68.41 -43.85 50.54
CA ASN A 552 67.62 -44.91 51.19
C ASN A 552 67.96 -45.05 52.69
N SER A 553 67.19 -45.85 53.43
CA SER A 553 67.37 -46.05 54.87
C SER A 553 68.63 -46.83 55.26
N VAL A 554 69.26 -47.53 54.30
CA VAL A 554 70.56 -48.19 54.49
C VAL A 554 71.74 -47.26 54.15
N GLY A 555 71.48 -46.00 53.82
CA GLY A 555 72.47 -44.92 53.70
C GLY A 555 73.05 -44.72 52.29
N GLU A 556 72.50 -45.38 51.27
CA GLU A 556 72.97 -45.25 49.88
C GLU A 556 72.18 -44.19 49.11
N SER A 557 72.88 -43.34 48.35
CA SER A 557 72.28 -42.24 47.57
C SER A 557 72.31 -42.47 46.06
N ALA A 558 71.35 -41.85 45.36
CA ALA A 558 71.34 -41.70 43.90
C ALA A 558 71.02 -40.25 43.50
N THR A 559 71.41 -39.87 42.29
CA THR A 559 71.18 -38.54 41.70
C THR A 559 70.77 -38.67 40.23
N LYS A 560 69.90 -37.79 39.74
CA LYS A 560 69.50 -37.74 38.32
C LYS A 560 69.23 -36.32 37.85
N THR A 561 69.72 -35.97 36.67
CA THR A 561 69.41 -34.72 35.96
C THR A 561 68.46 -35.00 34.80
N ILE A 562 67.53 -34.08 34.55
CA ILE A 562 66.64 -34.06 33.38
C ILE A 562 66.78 -32.72 32.65
N LYS A 563 66.39 -32.70 31.38
CA LYS A 563 66.31 -31.49 30.55
C LYS A 563 64.89 -30.98 30.42
N VAL A 564 64.71 -29.67 30.55
CA VAL A 564 63.44 -28.99 30.28
C VAL A 564 63.64 -28.05 29.10
N THR A 565 62.95 -28.35 28.00
CA THR A 565 63.00 -27.57 26.76
C THR A 565 61.85 -26.58 26.72
N VAL A 566 62.15 -25.29 26.63
CA VAL A 566 61.16 -24.22 26.50
C VAL A 566 61.10 -23.78 25.04
N LEU A 567 59.92 -23.92 24.42
CA LEU A 567 59.64 -23.58 23.03
C LEU A 567 58.73 -22.35 22.91
N SER A 568 58.58 -21.85 21.69
CA SER A 568 57.64 -20.78 21.35
C SER A 568 56.67 -21.25 20.26
N LYS A 569 55.45 -20.71 20.31
CA LYS A 569 54.50 -20.74 19.20
C LYS A 569 54.43 -19.36 18.56
N PRO A 570 54.21 -19.27 17.23
CA PRO A 570 54.06 -17.99 16.58
C PRO A 570 52.74 -17.32 16.95
N THR A 571 52.71 -16.00 16.91
CA THR A 571 51.53 -15.18 17.17
C THR A 571 51.23 -14.31 15.95
N ILE A 572 49.95 -14.19 15.57
CA ILE A 572 49.50 -13.35 14.47
C ILE A 572 48.78 -12.13 15.05
N GLU A 573 49.25 -10.94 14.71
CA GLU A 573 48.54 -9.68 14.93
C GLU A 573 47.82 -9.31 13.64
N ALA A 574 46.50 -9.22 13.74
CA ALA A 574 45.57 -8.84 12.67
C ALA A 574 44.28 -8.37 13.37
N LYS A 575 43.53 -7.48 12.72
CA LYS A 575 42.31 -6.85 13.27
C LYS A 575 41.11 -7.09 12.36
N ASN A 576 39.92 -6.85 12.90
CA ASN A 576 38.72 -6.67 12.07
C ASN A 576 38.76 -5.28 11.41
N HIS A 577 38.29 -5.18 10.17
CA HIS A 577 38.23 -3.92 9.43
C HIS A 577 36.79 -3.59 9.03
N THR A 578 36.49 -2.29 8.90
CA THR A 578 35.23 -1.78 8.38
C THR A 578 35.53 -0.86 7.19
N ILE A 579 34.87 -1.11 6.06
CA ILE A 579 35.02 -0.37 4.80
C ILE A 579 33.64 -0.16 4.17
N TYR A 580 33.53 0.69 3.16
CA TYR A 580 32.31 0.90 2.40
C TYR A 580 32.34 0.21 1.03
N VAL A 581 31.17 0.02 0.41
CA VAL A 581 31.05 -0.52 -0.94
C VAL A 581 31.86 0.32 -1.93
N GLY A 582 32.78 -0.32 -2.65
CA GLY A 582 33.69 0.31 -3.61
C GLY A 582 35.04 0.76 -3.04
N ASP A 583 35.26 0.68 -1.73
CA ASP A 583 36.58 0.94 -1.14
C ASP A 583 37.61 -0.11 -1.59
N SER A 584 38.86 0.34 -1.74
CA SER A 584 40.01 -0.55 -1.99
C SER A 584 40.43 -1.28 -0.71
N PHE A 585 40.52 -2.60 -0.77
CA PHE A 585 40.92 -3.43 0.37
C PHE A 585 42.15 -4.29 0.07
N ASP A 586 43.16 -4.24 0.95
CA ASP A 586 44.36 -5.08 0.93
C ASP A 586 44.32 -6.08 2.10
N PRO A 587 44.26 -7.39 1.85
CA PRO A 587 44.19 -8.42 2.90
C PRO A 587 45.50 -8.62 3.68
N MET A 588 46.61 -7.96 3.33
CA MET A 588 47.85 -7.98 4.11
C MET A 588 48.12 -6.68 4.88
N ALA A 589 47.28 -5.65 4.72
CA ALA A 589 47.40 -4.41 5.48
C ALA A 589 47.16 -4.63 6.98
N GLU A 590 48.01 -4.06 7.83
CA GLU A 590 48.02 -4.24 9.31
C GLU A 590 48.19 -5.68 9.81
N VAL A 591 48.45 -6.66 8.94
CA VAL A 591 48.73 -8.05 9.31
C VAL A 591 50.22 -8.23 9.60
N SER A 592 50.56 -8.85 10.73
CA SER A 592 51.93 -9.20 11.08
C SER A 592 52.02 -10.46 11.93
N ALA A 593 53.17 -11.12 11.94
CA ALA A 593 53.42 -12.29 12.78
C ALA A 593 54.79 -12.27 13.44
N LYS A 594 54.84 -12.69 14.70
CA LYS A 594 56.04 -12.74 15.54
C LYS A 594 56.10 -14.03 16.34
N ASP A 595 57.29 -14.57 16.53
CA ASP A 595 57.60 -15.72 17.37
C ASP A 595 58.79 -15.35 18.27
N ALA A 596 58.82 -15.85 19.51
CA ALA A 596 59.83 -15.44 20.50
C ALA A 596 61.25 -15.93 20.19
N LYS A 597 61.41 -16.92 19.31
CA LYS A 597 62.68 -17.48 18.85
C LYS A 597 63.04 -17.00 17.44
N ASP A 598 62.08 -17.00 16.51
CA ASP A 598 62.32 -16.59 15.11
C ASP A 598 62.27 -15.07 14.90
N GLY A 599 61.71 -14.29 15.83
CA GLY A 599 61.52 -12.85 15.67
C GLY A 599 60.31 -12.52 14.77
N ASN A 600 60.47 -11.56 13.84
CA ASN A 600 59.44 -11.24 12.86
C ASN A 600 59.38 -12.32 11.76
N ILE A 601 58.19 -12.88 11.54
CA ILE A 601 57.92 -13.92 10.54
C ILE A 601 56.70 -13.57 9.68
N THR A 602 56.37 -12.28 9.55
CA THR A 602 55.25 -11.77 8.74
C THR A 602 55.29 -12.26 7.29
N ASP A 603 56.49 -12.37 6.70
CA ASP A 603 56.69 -12.86 5.33
C ASP A 603 56.39 -14.38 5.17
N LYS A 604 56.13 -15.10 6.26
CA LYS A 604 55.70 -16.51 6.28
C LYS A 604 54.18 -16.68 6.48
N ILE A 605 53.39 -15.61 6.40
CA ILE A 605 51.94 -15.67 6.55
C ILE A 605 51.30 -16.18 5.27
N GLU A 606 50.49 -17.24 5.41
CA GLU A 606 49.67 -17.84 4.37
C GLU A 606 48.21 -17.39 4.55
N ILE A 607 47.61 -16.75 3.54
CA ILE A 607 46.15 -16.57 3.50
C ILE A 607 45.54 -17.90 3.08
N VAL A 608 44.91 -18.61 4.02
CA VAL A 608 44.27 -19.92 3.76
C VAL A 608 42.78 -19.80 3.43
N LYS A 609 42.17 -18.64 3.69
CA LYS A 609 40.83 -18.25 3.21
C LYS A 609 40.76 -16.73 3.07
N ASN A 610 40.16 -16.25 1.97
CA ASN A 610 39.72 -14.87 1.78
C ASN A 610 38.48 -14.91 0.87
N ASP A 611 37.35 -14.37 1.32
CA ASP A 611 36.10 -14.27 0.55
C ASP A 611 35.54 -12.83 0.49
N VAL A 612 36.37 -11.81 0.79
CA VAL A 612 35.96 -10.40 0.82
C VAL A 612 35.53 -9.90 -0.57
N ASP A 613 34.28 -9.47 -0.67
CA ASP A 613 33.70 -8.83 -1.85
C ASP A 613 33.34 -7.36 -1.55
N THR A 614 34.24 -6.44 -1.90
CA THR A 614 34.02 -5.00 -1.64
C THR A 614 32.92 -4.37 -2.52
N SER A 615 32.32 -5.12 -3.45
CA SER A 615 31.17 -4.67 -4.25
C SER A 615 29.83 -4.86 -3.55
N LYS A 616 29.78 -5.59 -2.42
CA LYS A 616 28.53 -5.96 -1.73
C LYS A 616 28.62 -5.66 -0.23
N PRO A 617 27.58 -5.07 0.40
CA PRO A 617 27.50 -4.98 1.85
C PRO A 617 27.44 -6.38 2.48
N GLY A 618 28.20 -6.59 3.56
CA GLY A 618 28.31 -7.92 4.16
C GLY A 618 29.37 -8.03 5.25
N LYS A 619 29.54 -9.26 5.74
CA LYS A 619 30.60 -9.67 6.65
C LYS A 619 31.35 -10.84 6.01
N TYR A 620 32.67 -10.69 5.93
CA TYR A 620 33.56 -11.58 5.18
C TYR A 620 34.73 -11.97 6.09
N ASP A 621 35.22 -13.20 5.97
CA ASP A 621 36.19 -13.75 6.91
C ASP A 621 37.50 -14.14 6.20
N ILE A 622 38.60 -13.50 6.61
CA ILE A 622 39.95 -13.82 6.16
C ILE A 622 40.62 -14.66 7.23
N THR A 623 41.16 -15.82 6.86
CA THR A 623 41.93 -16.68 7.77
C THR A 623 43.39 -16.70 7.34
N TYR A 624 44.24 -16.25 8.25
CA TYR A 624 45.69 -16.33 8.15
C TYR A 624 46.21 -17.57 8.88
N LYS A 625 47.29 -18.15 8.36
CA LYS A 625 48.12 -19.16 9.01
C LYS A 625 49.58 -18.67 8.99
N VAL A 626 50.34 -18.99 10.03
CA VAL A 626 51.81 -18.80 10.02
C VAL A 626 52.47 -20.01 10.66
N THR A 627 53.66 -20.38 10.17
CA THR A 627 54.45 -21.53 10.67
C THR A 627 55.86 -21.05 11.04
N ASN A 628 56.35 -21.40 12.24
CA ASN A 628 57.71 -21.03 12.68
C ASN A 628 58.78 -22.07 12.27
N SER A 629 60.06 -21.80 12.54
CA SER A 629 61.20 -22.65 12.15
C SER A 629 61.20 -24.07 12.71
N ILE A 630 60.39 -24.36 13.74
CA ILE A 630 60.28 -25.69 14.36
C ILE A 630 58.99 -26.43 13.95
N GLY A 631 58.19 -25.86 13.05
CA GLY A 631 56.96 -26.47 12.52
C GLY A 631 55.69 -26.14 13.30
N GLU A 632 55.78 -25.43 14.43
CA GLU A 632 54.60 -24.97 15.17
C GLU A 632 53.81 -23.95 14.33
N SER A 633 52.50 -24.16 14.24
CA SER A 633 51.58 -23.37 13.42
C SER A 633 50.54 -22.66 14.27
N THR A 634 50.22 -21.42 13.92
CA THR A 634 49.09 -20.66 14.49
C THR A 634 48.19 -20.18 13.36
N THR A 635 46.87 -20.20 13.59
CA THR A 635 45.86 -19.61 12.70
C THR A 635 45.12 -18.47 13.39
N LYS A 636 44.64 -17.50 12.60
CA LYS A 636 43.82 -16.39 13.09
C LYS A 636 42.85 -15.96 11.99
N THR A 637 41.56 -15.95 12.31
CA THR A 637 40.52 -15.39 11.45
C THR A 637 40.19 -13.98 11.91
N VAL A 638 39.98 -13.07 10.95
CA VAL A 638 39.46 -11.71 11.17
C VAL A 638 38.32 -11.43 10.22
N GLN A 639 37.45 -10.51 10.62
CA GLN A 639 36.26 -10.13 9.86
C GLN A 639 36.42 -8.77 9.20
N VAL A 640 36.13 -8.69 7.91
CA VAL A 640 35.92 -7.45 7.17
C VAL A 640 34.43 -7.20 7.06
N THR A 641 33.98 -6.02 7.50
CA THR A 641 32.59 -5.59 7.38
C THR A 641 32.50 -4.53 6.28
N VAL A 642 31.77 -4.84 5.20
CA VAL A 642 31.49 -3.90 4.11
C VAL A 642 30.13 -3.26 4.37
N LEU A 643 30.10 -1.92 4.41
CA LEU A 643 28.92 -1.12 4.69
C LEU A 643 28.45 -0.36 3.43
N SER A 644 27.17 -0.03 3.38
CA SER A 644 26.59 0.88 2.39
C SER A 644 26.21 2.21 3.04
N LYS A 645 26.26 3.28 2.24
CA LYS A 645 25.58 4.53 2.54
C LYS A 645 24.38 4.67 1.59
N PRO A 646 23.26 5.25 2.05
CA PRO A 646 22.09 5.41 1.21
C PRO A 646 22.30 6.54 0.19
N THR A 647 21.52 6.53 -0.88
CA THR A 647 21.55 7.52 -1.96
C THR A 647 20.15 8.06 -2.22
N ILE A 648 20.03 9.37 -2.46
CA ILE A 648 18.75 10.06 -2.74
C ILE A 648 18.72 10.50 -4.21
N ASP A 649 17.73 10.07 -4.99
CA ASP A 649 17.36 10.77 -6.22
C ASP A 649 16.24 11.79 -5.93
N ALA A 650 16.44 12.98 -6.49
CA ALA A 650 15.67 14.20 -6.26
C ALA A 650 16.26 15.25 -7.22
N LYS A 651 15.44 16.13 -7.79
CA LYS A 651 15.85 17.08 -8.84
C LYS A 651 15.33 18.47 -8.51
N ASP A 652 15.89 19.48 -9.15
CA ASP A 652 15.41 20.85 -9.00
C ASP A 652 14.07 21.02 -9.74
N HIS A 653 13.13 21.75 -9.13
CA HIS A 653 11.79 21.99 -9.68
C HIS A 653 11.54 23.48 -9.97
N SER A 654 10.58 23.76 -10.86
CA SER A 654 10.08 25.11 -11.13
C SER A 654 8.55 25.10 -11.14
N ILE A 655 7.95 26.08 -10.46
CA ILE A 655 6.50 26.24 -10.31
C ILE A 655 6.12 27.72 -10.50
N PHE A 656 4.87 28.00 -10.83
CA PHE A 656 4.34 29.37 -10.86
C PHE A 656 3.79 29.81 -9.49
N VAL A 657 3.77 31.12 -9.24
CA VAL A 657 3.15 31.71 -8.04
C VAL A 657 1.70 31.21 -7.91
N GLY A 658 1.39 30.58 -6.77
CA GLY A 658 0.09 30.00 -6.45
C GLY A 658 -0.10 28.53 -6.85
N GLU A 659 0.84 27.90 -7.56
CA GLU A 659 0.80 26.46 -7.83
C GLU A 659 1.19 25.64 -6.58
N THR A 660 0.59 24.47 -6.41
CA THR A 660 0.87 23.57 -5.28
C THR A 660 2.18 22.81 -5.49
N PHE A 661 3.07 22.85 -4.49
CA PHE A 661 4.29 22.07 -4.47
C PHE A 661 4.22 21.00 -3.36
N ASP A 662 4.37 19.74 -3.75
CA ASP A 662 4.56 18.61 -2.83
C ASP A 662 6.07 18.35 -2.70
N PRO A 663 6.68 18.53 -1.51
CA PRO A 663 8.11 18.33 -1.33
C PRO A 663 8.57 16.88 -1.42
N LEU A 664 7.68 15.88 -1.40
CA LEU A 664 8.05 14.46 -1.47
C LEU A 664 7.72 13.81 -2.83
N ALA A 665 7.04 14.52 -3.73
CA ALA A 665 6.79 14.05 -5.09
C ALA A 665 8.10 13.90 -5.89
N GLU A 666 8.23 12.83 -6.66
CA GLU A 666 9.41 12.48 -7.49
C GLU A 666 10.75 12.28 -6.72
N VAL A 667 10.73 12.29 -5.38
CA VAL A 667 11.87 11.97 -4.51
C VAL A 667 11.92 10.45 -4.26
N SER A 668 13.12 9.85 -4.31
CA SER A 668 13.33 8.44 -3.97
C SER A 668 14.68 8.20 -3.29
N ALA A 669 14.80 7.12 -2.52
CA ALA A 669 16.07 6.76 -1.88
C ALA A 669 16.33 5.25 -1.90
N LYS A 670 17.59 4.87 -2.09
CA LYS A 670 18.03 3.47 -2.17
C LYS A 670 19.38 3.26 -1.50
N ASP A 671 19.60 2.06 -0.98
CA ASP A 671 20.84 1.62 -0.35
C ASP A 671 21.20 0.21 -0.86
N ALA A 672 22.49 -0.09 -1.02
CA ALA A 672 22.96 -1.36 -1.59
C ALA A 672 22.69 -2.60 -0.70
N LYS A 673 22.33 -2.41 0.58
CA LYS A 673 21.97 -3.45 1.54
C LYS A 673 20.46 -3.50 1.77
N ASP A 674 19.83 -2.33 1.99
CA ASP A 674 18.40 -2.25 2.35
C ASP A 674 17.45 -2.30 1.15
N GLY A 675 17.94 -2.03 -0.07
CA GLY A 675 17.10 -1.90 -1.27
C GLY A 675 16.48 -0.52 -1.40
N ASP A 676 15.18 -0.45 -1.68
CA ASP A 676 14.42 0.81 -1.65
C ASP A 676 14.13 1.22 -0.20
N ILE A 677 14.37 2.48 0.11
CA ILE A 677 14.16 3.09 1.42
C ILE A 677 13.51 4.48 1.30
N THR A 678 12.77 4.72 0.22
CA THR A 678 12.07 5.99 -0.05
C THR A 678 11.14 6.39 1.10
N ASP A 679 10.47 5.43 1.73
CA ASP A 679 9.61 5.66 2.90
C ASP A 679 10.38 6.12 4.17
N LYS A 680 11.72 6.08 4.16
CA LYS A 680 12.59 6.55 5.26
C LYS A 680 13.15 7.97 5.03
N ILE A 681 12.63 8.71 4.03
CA ILE A 681 13.10 10.07 3.73
C ILE A 681 12.49 11.06 4.73
N GLU A 682 13.38 11.69 5.50
CA GLU A 682 13.09 12.79 6.41
C GLU A 682 13.21 14.14 5.67
N LEU A 683 12.15 14.95 5.70
CA LEU A 683 12.18 16.33 5.21
C LEU A 683 12.80 17.26 6.27
N VAL A 684 14.08 17.59 6.11
CA VAL A 684 14.87 18.37 7.09
C VAL A 684 14.65 19.88 6.95
N LYS A 685 14.52 20.37 5.71
CA LYS A 685 14.23 21.77 5.39
C LYS A 685 13.24 21.85 4.24
N ASN A 686 12.23 22.69 4.38
CA ASN A 686 11.40 23.17 3.29
C ASN A 686 11.01 24.62 3.62
N ASP A 687 11.54 25.59 2.87
CA ASP A 687 11.18 27.01 3.00
C ASP A 687 10.50 27.59 1.76
N VAL A 688 9.93 26.72 0.90
CA VAL A 688 9.24 27.09 -0.34
C VAL A 688 7.99 27.92 -0.05
N ASP A 689 8.09 29.22 -0.32
CA ASP A 689 6.96 30.15 -0.31
C ASP A 689 6.40 30.30 -1.73
N ASN A 690 5.45 29.46 -2.11
CA ASN A 690 4.80 29.50 -3.42
C ASN A 690 3.97 30.77 -3.68
N THR A 691 3.86 31.70 -2.71
CA THR A 691 3.21 33.00 -2.91
C THR A 691 4.18 34.09 -3.37
N LYS A 692 5.50 33.84 -3.32
CA LYS A 692 6.55 34.81 -3.68
C LYS A 692 7.51 34.22 -4.70
N THR A 693 7.89 35.03 -5.69
CA THR A 693 8.93 34.63 -6.64
C THR A 693 10.29 34.57 -5.96
N GLY A 694 11.02 33.47 -6.15
CA GLY A 694 12.29 33.22 -5.47
C GLY A 694 12.90 31.88 -5.85
N VAL A 695 14.02 31.56 -5.20
CA VAL A 695 14.64 30.22 -5.20
C VAL A 695 14.74 29.79 -3.73
N TYR A 696 14.30 28.58 -3.44
CA TYR A 696 14.13 28.04 -2.10
C TYR A 696 14.83 26.68 -2.00
N ASP A 697 15.37 26.32 -0.83
CA ASP A 697 16.06 25.03 -0.67
C ASP A 697 15.19 24.01 0.06
N VAL A 698 14.96 22.88 -0.59
CA VAL A 698 14.35 21.69 0.03
C VAL A 698 15.46 20.70 0.34
N THR A 699 15.62 20.30 1.60
CA THR A 699 16.68 19.39 2.05
C THR A 699 16.09 18.13 2.65
N TYR A 700 16.48 17.01 2.05
CA TYR A 700 16.15 15.66 2.45
C TYR A 700 17.28 15.04 3.25
N LYS A 701 16.94 14.15 4.18
CA LYS A 701 17.84 13.18 4.81
C LYS A 701 17.23 11.80 4.65
N VAL A 702 18.05 10.77 4.50
CA VAL A 702 17.61 9.38 4.62
C VAL A 702 18.62 8.62 5.48
N THR A 703 18.12 7.70 6.30
CA THR A 703 18.93 6.88 7.22
C THR A 703 18.68 5.40 6.92
N ASN A 704 19.73 4.60 6.72
CA ASN A 704 19.59 3.16 6.45
C ASN A 704 19.57 2.31 7.76
N SER A 705 19.39 0.99 7.64
CA SER A 705 19.25 0.06 8.77
C SER A 705 20.47 -0.06 9.70
N ILE A 706 21.62 0.52 9.33
CA ILE A 706 22.84 0.54 10.15
C ILE A 706 23.15 1.93 10.73
N GLY A 707 22.29 2.93 10.51
CA GLY A 707 22.43 4.29 11.02
C GLY A 707 23.23 5.23 10.11
N GLU A 708 23.71 4.76 8.96
CA GLU A 708 24.37 5.63 7.97
C GLU A 708 23.34 6.57 7.33
N SER A 709 23.64 7.86 7.34
CA SER A 709 22.78 8.92 6.83
C SER A 709 23.37 9.55 5.57
N THR A 710 22.50 9.98 4.65
CA THR A 710 22.88 10.88 3.55
C THR A 710 21.87 12.00 3.44
N THR A 711 22.35 13.21 3.16
CA THR A 711 21.54 14.40 2.93
C THR A 711 21.65 14.84 1.47
N LYS A 712 20.58 15.44 0.94
CA LYS A 712 20.56 16.04 -0.39
C LYS A 712 19.67 17.27 -0.37
N THR A 713 20.15 18.35 -0.97
CA THR A 713 19.40 19.60 -1.15
C THR A 713 19.09 19.77 -2.63
N ILE A 714 17.86 20.19 -2.94
CA ILE A 714 17.40 20.63 -4.26
C ILE A 714 16.96 22.09 -4.19
N GLN A 715 16.88 22.75 -5.33
CA GLN A 715 16.31 24.09 -5.48
C GLN A 715 14.90 24.03 -6.09
N VAL A 716 13.99 24.80 -5.51
CA VAL A 716 12.64 25.02 -6.05
C VAL A 716 12.52 26.48 -6.45
N THR A 717 12.31 26.74 -7.74
CA THR A 717 12.19 28.09 -8.30
C THR A 717 10.73 28.47 -8.47
N VAL A 718 10.30 29.56 -7.83
CA VAL A 718 8.94 30.10 -7.99
C VAL A 718 8.96 31.26 -8.98
N LEU A 719 8.21 31.12 -10.08
CA LEU A 719 8.18 32.02 -11.23
C LEU A 719 6.87 32.81 -11.30
N SER A 720 6.92 34.03 -11.85
CA SER A 720 5.73 34.80 -12.21
C SER A 720 5.50 34.80 -13.72
N LYS A 721 4.23 34.95 -14.10
CA LYS A 721 3.83 35.35 -15.46
C LYS A 721 3.49 36.84 -15.45
N PRO A 722 3.81 37.58 -16.52
CA PRO A 722 3.55 39.01 -16.57
C PRO A 722 2.05 39.31 -16.72
N ILE A 723 1.62 40.49 -16.28
CA ILE A 723 0.23 40.95 -16.26
C ILE A 723 0.09 42.18 -17.16
N ILE A 724 -0.84 42.15 -18.11
CA ILE A 724 -1.15 43.28 -19.01
C ILE A 724 -2.41 44.03 -18.51
N GLN A 725 -2.27 45.32 -18.26
CA GLN A 725 -3.38 46.23 -18.00
C GLN A 725 -3.68 47.05 -19.25
N ALA A 726 -4.89 46.88 -19.75
CA ALA A 726 -5.48 47.51 -20.93
C ALA A 726 -7.01 47.44 -20.77
N LYS A 727 -7.75 48.32 -21.46
CA LYS A 727 -9.22 48.44 -21.39
C LYS A 727 -9.82 48.50 -22.81
N ASP A 728 -11.13 48.31 -22.89
CA ASP A 728 -11.88 48.54 -24.13
C ASP A 728 -12.11 50.04 -24.36
N HIS A 729 -12.17 50.46 -25.62
CA HIS A 729 -12.33 51.86 -26.02
C HIS A 729 -13.51 52.04 -27.00
N THR A 730 -14.13 53.23 -26.98
CA THR A 730 -15.15 53.64 -27.94
C THR A 730 -14.73 54.96 -28.58
N ILE A 731 -14.79 55.02 -29.92
CA ILE A 731 -14.43 56.17 -30.76
C ILE A 731 -15.46 56.37 -31.87
N TYR A 732 -15.45 57.52 -32.53
CA TYR A 732 -16.27 57.78 -33.72
C TYR A 732 -15.48 57.63 -35.02
N VAL A 733 -16.19 57.47 -36.15
CA VAL A 733 -15.59 57.43 -37.49
C VAL A 733 -14.78 58.69 -37.75
N GLY A 734 -13.48 58.52 -37.99
CA GLY A 734 -12.50 59.60 -38.20
C GLY A 734 -11.67 59.98 -36.97
N ASP A 735 -12.02 59.53 -35.76
CA ASP A 735 -11.21 59.77 -34.56
C ASP A 735 -9.89 58.99 -34.63
N SER A 736 -8.80 59.59 -34.14
CA SER A 736 -7.49 58.93 -34.06
C SER A 736 -7.42 57.91 -32.91
N PHE A 737 -6.94 56.70 -33.19
CA PHE A 737 -6.69 55.66 -32.19
C PHE A 737 -5.20 55.28 -32.15
N ASP A 738 -4.60 55.34 -30.95
CA ASP A 738 -3.25 54.85 -30.67
C ASP A 738 -3.35 53.54 -29.88
N PRO A 739 -2.94 52.39 -30.44
CA PRO A 739 -3.02 51.10 -29.74
C PRO A 739 -2.03 50.95 -28.58
N THR A 740 -1.10 51.90 -28.37
CA THR A 740 -0.14 51.88 -27.25
C THR A 740 -0.55 52.76 -26.07
N ALA A 741 -1.54 53.66 -26.25
CA ALA A 741 -2.02 54.54 -25.19
C ALA A 741 -2.78 53.77 -24.10
N GLU A 742 -2.60 54.17 -22.83
CA GLU A 742 -3.20 53.54 -21.63
C GLU A 742 -2.87 52.05 -21.38
N VAL A 743 -2.00 51.43 -22.19
CA VAL A 743 -1.54 50.05 -22.02
C VAL A 743 -0.31 50.01 -21.11
N THR A 744 -0.31 49.15 -20.09
CA THR A 744 0.85 48.90 -19.22
C THR A 744 1.04 47.41 -18.93
N ALA A 745 2.26 47.00 -18.57
CA ALA A 745 2.55 45.62 -18.18
C ALA A 745 3.55 45.53 -17.02
N ARG A 746 3.29 44.62 -16.08
CA ARG A 746 4.13 44.39 -14.91
C ARG A 746 4.31 42.90 -14.59
N ASP A 747 5.42 42.57 -13.94
CA ASP A 747 5.78 41.23 -13.49
C ASP A 747 6.39 41.31 -12.09
N ALA A 748 6.25 40.25 -11.28
CA ALA A 748 6.67 40.29 -9.88
C ALA A 748 8.20 40.34 -9.69
N LYS A 749 8.96 39.84 -10.67
CA LYS A 749 10.43 39.83 -10.67
C LYS A 749 11.02 41.01 -11.47
N ASP A 750 10.46 41.31 -12.65
CA ASP A 750 10.98 42.39 -13.51
C ASP A 750 10.49 43.80 -13.11
N GLY A 751 9.39 43.91 -12.36
CA GLY A 751 8.76 45.20 -12.05
C GLY A 751 7.93 45.72 -13.22
N ASP A 752 8.31 46.88 -13.79
CA ASP A 752 7.61 47.47 -14.95
C ASP A 752 8.27 47.05 -16.27
N ILE A 753 7.47 46.43 -17.14
CA ILE A 753 7.88 45.91 -18.44
C ILE A 753 6.97 46.40 -19.56
N THR A 754 6.32 47.55 -19.36
CA THR A 754 5.45 48.19 -20.37
C THR A 754 6.18 48.43 -21.71
N ASN A 755 7.50 48.63 -21.67
CA ASN A 755 8.34 48.76 -22.86
C ASN A 755 8.64 47.44 -23.60
N LYS A 756 8.21 46.27 -23.07
CA LYS A 756 8.33 44.94 -23.71
C LYS A 756 7.01 44.47 -24.35
N ILE A 757 6.00 45.33 -24.46
CA ILE A 757 4.68 44.96 -25.00
C ILE A 757 4.75 44.89 -26.54
N GLU A 758 4.36 43.74 -27.08
CA GLU A 758 4.22 43.46 -28.50
C GLU A 758 2.74 43.53 -28.90
N ILE A 759 2.39 44.27 -29.95
CA ILE A 759 1.05 44.21 -30.56
C ILE A 759 1.04 43.03 -31.54
N VAL A 760 0.41 41.92 -31.14
CA VAL A 760 0.34 40.69 -31.94
C VAL A 760 -0.79 40.76 -32.97
N LYS A 761 -1.85 41.51 -32.68
CA LYS A 761 -2.95 41.80 -33.60
C LYS A 761 -3.48 43.21 -33.37
N SER A 762 -3.73 43.94 -34.45
CA SER A 762 -4.59 45.12 -34.47
C SER A 762 -5.19 45.24 -35.86
N ASP A 763 -6.51 45.25 -35.96
CA ASP A 763 -7.27 45.40 -37.21
C ASP A 763 -8.24 46.59 -37.19
N VAL A 764 -7.98 47.56 -36.30
CA VAL A 764 -8.84 48.73 -36.07
C VAL A 764 -8.91 49.64 -37.30
N ASP A 765 -10.07 49.62 -37.97
CA ASP A 765 -10.39 50.51 -39.08
C ASP A 765 -11.30 51.66 -38.59
N ASN A 766 -10.69 52.76 -38.15
CA ASN A 766 -11.39 53.96 -37.69
C ASN A 766 -12.18 54.69 -38.80
N THR A 767 -12.13 54.23 -40.06
CA THR A 767 -12.95 54.77 -41.16
C THR A 767 -14.32 54.08 -41.27
N LYS A 768 -14.53 52.95 -40.58
CA LYS A 768 -15.75 52.13 -40.67
C LYS A 768 -16.34 51.81 -39.30
N PRO A 769 -17.65 52.01 -39.08
CA PRO A 769 -18.32 51.57 -37.86
C PRO A 769 -18.19 50.06 -37.67
N GLY A 770 -17.79 49.63 -36.48
CA GLY A 770 -17.43 48.23 -36.22
C GLY A 770 -16.96 47.99 -34.79
N VAL A 771 -16.58 46.75 -34.50
CA VAL A 771 -15.88 46.36 -33.26
C VAL A 771 -14.66 45.56 -33.67
N TYR A 772 -13.48 46.02 -33.26
CA TYR A 772 -12.18 45.53 -33.68
C TYR A 772 -11.39 45.00 -32.48
N ASP A 773 -10.50 44.03 -32.70
CA ASP A 773 -9.81 43.30 -31.64
C ASP A 773 -8.31 43.58 -31.67
N VAL A 774 -7.81 44.24 -30.62
CA VAL A 774 -6.37 44.52 -30.43
C VAL A 774 -5.83 43.54 -29.39
N THR A 775 -4.84 42.74 -29.78
CA THR A 775 -4.20 41.73 -28.91
C THR A 775 -2.76 42.10 -28.62
N TYR A 776 -2.49 42.30 -27.33
CA TYR A 776 -1.16 42.52 -26.77
C TYR A 776 -0.56 41.21 -26.29
N LYS A 777 0.77 41.10 -26.40
CA LYS A 777 1.62 40.12 -25.71
C LYS A 777 2.70 40.87 -24.94
N VAL A 778 3.18 40.29 -23.86
CA VAL A 778 4.39 40.75 -23.17
C VAL A 778 5.18 39.54 -22.69
N THR A 779 6.51 39.63 -22.71
CA THR A 779 7.42 38.55 -22.28
C THR A 779 8.38 39.09 -21.21
N ASN A 780 8.53 38.39 -20.07
CA ASN A 780 9.42 38.80 -18.97
C ASN A 780 10.86 38.26 -19.17
N SER A 781 11.78 38.59 -18.25
CA SER A 781 13.20 38.22 -18.35
C SER A 781 13.50 36.72 -18.30
N VAL A 782 12.56 35.90 -17.80
CA VAL A 782 12.71 34.43 -17.76
C VAL A 782 12.06 33.73 -18.97
N GLY A 783 11.58 34.50 -19.96
CA GLY A 783 10.98 33.99 -21.20
C GLY A 783 9.48 33.70 -21.11
N GLU A 784 8.88 33.88 -19.94
CA GLU A 784 7.45 33.66 -19.72
C GLU A 784 6.62 34.80 -20.30
N SER A 785 5.52 34.46 -20.96
CA SER A 785 4.69 35.44 -21.67
C SER A 785 3.20 35.29 -21.38
N ASN A 786 2.49 36.40 -21.53
CA ASN A 786 1.05 36.48 -21.36
C ASN A 786 0.43 37.35 -22.47
N THR A 787 -0.85 37.15 -22.77
CA THR A 787 -1.58 37.82 -23.84
C THR A 787 -2.91 38.38 -23.36
N LYS A 788 -3.29 39.57 -23.86
CA LYS A 788 -4.58 40.18 -23.56
C LYS A 788 -5.17 40.85 -24.79
N THR A 789 -6.44 40.57 -25.08
CA THR A 789 -7.22 41.25 -26.12
C THR A 789 -8.14 42.30 -25.49
N ILE A 790 -8.27 43.43 -26.15
CA ILE A 790 -9.28 44.48 -25.88
C ILE A 790 -10.14 44.71 -27.13
N LYS A 791 -11.30 45.35 -26.93
CA LYS A 791 -12.22 45.73 -28.00
C LYS A 791 -12.19 47.24 -28.24
N VAL A 792 -12.12 47.62 -29.51
CA VAL A 792 -12.24 49.02 -29.96
C VAL A 792 -13.50 49.16 -30.79
N THR A 793 -14.47 49.93 -30.28
CA THR A 793 -15.77 50.15 -30.92
C THR A 793 -15.77 51.46 -31.68
N VAL A 794 -16.01 51.41 -32.99
CA VAL A 794 -16.12 52.58 -33.87
C VAL A 794 -17.61 52.85 -34.15
N LEU A 795 -18.07 54.06 -33.85
CA LEU A 795 -19.46 54.50 -34.02
C LEU A 795 -19.61 55.57 -35.11
N SER A 796 -20.76 55.63 -35.76
CA SER A 796 -21.15 56.74 -36.64
C SER A 796 -22.30 57.55 -36.05
N LYS A 797 -22.38 58.81 -36.46
CA LYS A 797 -23.56 59.66 -36.25
C LYS A 797 -24.32 59.78 -37.57
N PRO A 798 -25.66 59.83 -37.52
CA PRO A 798 -26.47 59.98 -38.72
C PRO A 798 -26.37 61.40 -39.30
N THR A 799 -26.69 61.54 -40.59
CA THR A 799 -26.69 62.80 -41.33
C THR A 799 -28.04 63.02 -42.01
N ILE A 800 -28.52 64.27 -42.03
CA ILE A 800 -29.79 64.66 -42.66
C ILE A 800 -29.50 65.56 -43.86
N ASP A 801 -29.99 65.19 -45.05
CA ASP A 801 -30.14 66.13 -46.17
C ASP A 801 -31.58 66.64 -46.27
N ALA A 802 -31.70 67.94 -46.48
CA ALA A 802 -32.92 68.75 -46.44
C ALA A 802 -32.51 70.18 -46.85
N LYS A 803 -33.41 70.94 -47.47
CA LYS A 803 -33.11 72.27 -48.04
C LYS A 803 -34.24 73.26 -47.72
N ASP A 804 -33.95 74.53 -47.96
CA ASP A 804 -34.94 75.61 -47.84
C ASP A 804 -35.84 75.63 -49.09
N HIS A 805 -37.12 75.97 -48.90
CA HIS A 805 -38.12 76.00 -49.98
C HIS A 805 -38.81 77.37 -50.06
N THR A 806 -39.32 77.73 -51.24
CA THR A 806 -40.13 78.94 -51.48
C THR A 806 -41.41 78.58 -52.22
N ILE A 807 -42.54 79.08 -51.72
CA ILE A 807 -43.90 78.82 -52.22
C ILE A 807 -44.74 80.11 -52.15
N TYR A 808 -45.92 80.12 -52.77
CA TYR A 808 -46.88 81.22 -52.69
C TYR A 808 -48.05 80.90 -51.75
N VAL A 809 -48.75 81.93 -51.26
CA VAL A 809 -49.94 81.77 -50.42
C VAL A 809 -51.00 80.92 -51.12
N GLY A 810 -51.39 79.82 -50.48
CA GLY A 810 -52.35 78.85 -51.01
C GLY A 810 -51.75 77.66 -51.78
N ASP A 811 -50.42 77.63 -51.99
CA ASP A 811 -49.75 76.44 -52.52
C ASP A 811 -49.83 75.26 -51.53
N LYS A 812 -49.75 74.05 -52.08
CA LYS A 812 -49.62 72.82 -51.29
C LYS A 812 -48.17 72.63 -50.89
N PHE A 813 -47.94 72.33 -49.62
CA PHE A 813 -46.63 72.06 -49.05
C PHE A 813 -46.62 70.67 -48.38
N ASP A 814 -45.50 69.96 -48.53
CA ASP A 814 -45.22 68.67 -47.88
C ASP A 814 -43.88 68.80 -47.13
N ALA A 815 -43.92 68.61 -45.81
CA ALA A 815 -42.78 68.79 -44.93
C ALA A 815 -41.72 67.67 -45.02
N MET A 816 -41.99 66.57 -45.73
CA MET A 816 -41.05 65.47 -45.96
C MET A 816 -40.58 65.35 -47.42
N ALA A 817 -41.04 66.21 -48.33
CA ALA A 817 -40.55 66.25 -49.70
C ALA A 817 -39.06 66.67 -49.74
N GLU A 818 -38.25 65.98 -50.55
CA GLU A 818 -36.80 66.18 -50.70
C GLU A 818 -35.95 66.02 -49.41
N VAL A 819 -36.54 65.55 -48.30
CA VAL A 819 -35.84 65.24 -47.05
C VAL A 819 -35.31 63.80 -47.08
N SER A 820 -34.07 63.57 -46.64
CA SER A 820 -33.49 62.24 -46.49
C SER A 820 -32.48 62.15 -45.34
N ALA A 821 -32.22 60.94 -44.85
CA ALA A 821 -31.19 60.71 -43.84
C ALA A 821 -30.40 59.42 -44.07
N LYS A 822 -29.11 59.47 -43.75
CA LYS A 822 -28.18 58.34 -43.89
C LYS A 822 -27.16 58.28 -42.76
N ASP A 823 -26.72 57.07 -42.43
CA ASP A 823 -25.68 56.78 -41.44
C ASP A 823 -24.70 55.76 -42.03
N ALA A 824 -23.42 55.80 -41.61
CA ALA A 824 -22.38 54.95 -42.19
C ALA A 824 -22.50 53.45 -41.84
N LYS A 825 -23.28 53.11 -40.81
CA LYS A 825 -23.58 51.74 -40.37
C LYS A 825 -24.96 51.28 -40.82
N ASP A 826 -25.98 52.11 -40.63
CA ASP A 826 -27.38 51.76 -40.96
C ASP A 826 -27.73 51.94 -42.45
N GLY A 827 -26.94 52.69 -43.23
CA GLY A 827 -27.28 53.05 -44.61
C GLY A 827 -28.35 54.12 -44.67
N ASN A 828 -29.43 53.91 -45.44
CA ASN A 828 -30.56 54.84 -45.53
C ASN A 828 -31.47 54.68 -44.31
N ILE A 829 -31.74 55.77 -43.61
CA ILE A 829 -32.61 55.84 -42.43
C ILE A 829 -33.63 56.99 -42.52
N THR A 830 -33.99 57.40 -43.74
CA THR A 830 -34.99 58.45 -44.00
C THR A 830 -36.33 58.18 -43.30
N ASP A 831 -36.75 56.92 -43.25
CA ASP A 831 -38.00 56.50 -42.58
C ASP A 831 -37.97 56.66 -41.04
N LYS A 832 -36.79 56.96 -40.46
CA LYS A 832 -36.60 57.24 -39.02
C LYS A 832 -36.55 58.75 -38.71
N ILE A 833 -36.87 59.62 -39.66
CA ILE A 833 -36.86 61.08 -39.45
C ILE A 833 -38.12 61.51 -38.67
N GLU A 834 -37.89 62.21 -37.56
CA GLU A 834 -38.90 62.83 -36.72
C GLU A 834 -38.91 64.35 -37.01
N ILE A 835 -40.07 64.93 -37.38
CA ILE A 835 -40.24 66.39 -37.35
C ILE A 835 -40.46 66.79 -35.89
N ILE A 836 -39.47 67.44 -35.27
CA ILE A 836 -39.50 67.85 -33.86
C ILE A 836 -39.94 69.31 -33.66
N LYS A 837 -39.93 70.12 -34.73
CA LYS A 837 -40.55 71.46 -34.81
C LYS A 837 -41.04 71.69 -36.23
N SER A 838 -42.23 72.26 -36.39
CA SER A 838 -42.70 72.87 -37.64
C SER A 838 -43.73 73.94 -37.29
N ASP A 839 -43.57 75.15 -37.82
CA ASP A 839 -44.53 76.26 -37.65
C ASP A 839 -45.08 76.81 -38.98
N VAL A 840 -44.89 76.07 -40.08
CA VAL A 840 -45.25 76.49 -41.45
C VAL A 840 -46.75 76.74 -41.62
N ASP A 841 -47.11 77.96 -42.00
CA ASP A 841 -48.47 78.38 -42.33
C ASP A 841 -48.57 78.91 -43.76
N THR A 842 -48.94 78.06 -44.71
CA THR A 842 -49.03 78.43 -46.14
C THR A 842 -50.20 79.39 -46.47
N SER A 843 -51.02 79.76 -45.47
CA SER A 843 -52.06 80.78 -45.62
C SER A 843 -51.55 82.21 -45.42
N LYS A 844 -50.33 82.40 -44.89
CA LYS A 844 -49.76 83.72 -44.56
C LYS A 844 -48.38 83.90 -45.21
N PRO A 845 -48.07 85.08 -45.78
CA PRO A 845 -46.71 85.41 -46.19
C PRO A 845 -45.77 85.47 -44.99
N GLY A 846 -44.63 84.78 -45.05
CA GLY A 846 -43.73 84.62 -43.91
C GLY A 846 -42.50 83.76 -44.23
N VAL A 847 -41.67 83.55 -43.22
CA VAL A 847 -40.58 82.56 -43.22
C VAL A 847 -40.77 81.70 -41.98
N TYR A 848 -40.72 80.38 -42.14
CA TYR A 848 -41.09 79.38 -41.14
C TYR A 848 -40.00 78.33 -41.02
N ASP A 849 -39.76 77.79 -39.83
CA ASP A 849 -38.73 76.75 -39.64
C ASP A 849 -39.35 75.35 -39.56
N ILE A 850 -38.67 74.37 -40.15
CA ILE A 850 -38.87 72.94 -39.86
C ILE A 850 -37.58 72.38 -39.28
N THR A 851 -37.64 71.75 -38.12
CA THR A 851 -36.52 71.03 -37.52
C THR A 851 -36.78 69.53 -37.54
N TYR A 852 -35.91 68.82 -38.26
CA TYR A 852 -35.85 67.37 -38.31
C TYR A 852 -34.88 66.83 -37.26
N LYS A 853 -35.17 65.64 -36.75
CA LYS A 853 -34.28 64.79 -35.97
C LYS A 853 -34.22 63.41 -36.61
N VAL A 854 -33.09 62.73 -36.54
CA VAL A 854 -32.98 61.31 -36.87
C VAL A 854 -32.11 60.61 -35.83
N THR A 855 -32.41 59.34 -35.54
CA THR A 855 -31.66 58.50 -34.58
C THR A 855 -31.30 57.16 -35.25
N ASN A 856 -30.04 56.74 -35.15
CA ASN A 856 -29.56 55.47 -35.74
C ASN A 856 -29.74 54.27 -34.79
N SER A 857 -29.41 53.06 -35.26
CA SER A 857 -29.59 51.80 -34.51
C SER A 857 -28.80 51.70 -33.19
N VAL A 858 -27.74 52.49 -33.03
CA VAL A 858 -26.91 52.54 -31.81
C VAL A 858 -27.29 53.69 -30.86
N GLY A 859 -28.35 54.45 -31.18
CA GLY A 859 -28.88 55.53 -30.34
C GLY A 859 -28.26 56.91 -30.57
N GLU A 860 -27.27 57.02 -31.47
CA GLU A 860 -26.73 58.32 -31.88
C GLU A 860 -27.77 59.09 -32.71
N SER A 861 -27.90 60.39 -32.46
CA SER A 861 -28.89 61.25 -33.12
C SER A 861 -28.28 62.53 -33.65
N THR A 862 -28.97 63.16 -34.60
CA THR A 862 -28.59 64.44 -35.21
C THR A 862 -29.85 65.19 -35.62
N THR A 863 -29.79 66.52 -35.57
CA THR A 863 -30.87 67.43 -35.94
C THR A 863 -30.45 68.37 -37.06
N LYS A 864 -31.42 68.86 -37.84
CA LYS A 864 -31.21 69.87 -38.89
C LYS A 864 -32.46 70.74 -39.02
N THR A 865 -32.28 72.05 -39.12
CA THR A 865 -33.36 73.01 -39.40
C THR A 865 -33.24 73.51 -40.83
N VAL A 866 -34.38 73.73 -41.49
CA VAL A 866 -34.52 74.37 -42.81
C VAL A 866 -35.68 75.37 -42.79
N GLN A 867 -35.74 76.27 -43.77
CA GLN A 867 -36.75 77.33 -43.85
C GLN A 867 -37.70 77.19 -45.03
N VAL A 868 -38.97 77.55 -44.81
CA VAL A 868 -40.01 77.63 -45.83
C VAL A 868 -40.47 79.08 -45.94
N THR A 869 -40.24 79.69 -47.10
CA THR A 869 -40.66 81.07 -47.41
C THR A 869 -41.98 81.07 -48.16
N VAL A 870 -42.96 81.82 -47.67
CA VAL A 870 -44.30 81.97 -48.28
C VAL A 870 -44.46 83.40 -48.81
N LEU A 871 -44.80 83.54 -50.09
CA LEU A 871 -44.91 84.83 -50.80
C LEU A 871 -46.35 85.16 -51.24
N SER A 872 -46.68 86.44 -51.31
CA SER A 872 -47.93 86.96 -51.86
C SER A 872 -47.72 87.68 -53.19
N LYS A 873 -48.80 87.77 -53.99
CA LYS A 873 -48.87 88.60 -55.19
C LYS A 873 -49.92 89.70 -55.00
N PRO A 874 -49.70 90.90 -55.55
CA PRO A 874 -50.63 92.01 -55.39
C PRO A 874 -51.87 91.87 -56.28
N THR A 875 -52.89 92.68 -56.00
CA THR A 875 -54.15 92.79 -56.75
C THR A 875 -54.52 94.26 -56.95
N ILE A 876 -55.16 94.58 -58.07
CA ILE A 876 -55.69 95.92 -58.40
C ILE A 876 -57.20 95.79 -58.58
N ASP A 877 -57.98 96.71 -58.00
CA ASP A 877 -59.40 96.94 -58.29
C ASP A 877 -59.53 98.31 -58.97
N ALA A 878 -59.93 98.29 -60.24
CA ALA A 878 -60.14 99.45 -61.11
C ALA A 878 -61.30 99.12 -62.06
N LYS A 879 -62.05 100.14 -62.51
CA LYS A 879 -63.30 99.95 -63.26
C LYS A 879 -63.41 100.91 -64.45
N ASP A 880 -64.34 100.61 -65.34
CA ASP A 880 -64.62 101.43 -66.52
C ASP A 880 -65.45 102.67 -66.14
N HIS A 881 -65.19 103.81 -66.78
CA HIS A 881 -65.87 105.08 -66.51
C HIS A 881 -66.55 105.67 -67.76
N THR A 882 -67.54 106.54 -67.55
CA THR A 882 -68.20 107.31 -68.63
C THR A 882 -68.31 108.78 -68.24
N ILE A 883 -67.89 109.65 -69.14
CA ILE A 883 -67.86 111.11 -69.01
C ILE A 883 -68.41 111.76 -70.29
N TYR A 884 -68.64 113.07 -70.29
CA TYR A 884 -69.02 113.80 -71.49
C TYR A 884 -67.87 114.68 -72.00
N VAL A 885 -67.93 115.05 -73.29
CA VAL A 885 -66.97 115.95 -73.93
C VAL A 885 -66.83 117.24 -73.11
N GLY A 886 -65.59 117.60 -72.82
CA GLY A 886 -65.22 118.78 -72.02
C GLY A 886 -65.33 118.62 -70.50
N ASP A 887 -65.71 117.44 -69.98
CA ASP A 887 -65.64 117.17 -68.55
C ASP A 887 -64.17 116.99 -68.08
N LYS A 888 -63.93 117.24 -66.79
CA LYS A 888 -62.66 116.89 -66.14
C LYS A 888 -62.63 115.39 -65.84
N PHE A 889 -61.50 114.77 -66.11
CA PHE A 889 -61.25 113.36 -65.81
C PHE A 889 -59.98 113.22 -64.97
N ASP A 890 -59.99 112.29 -64.02
CA ASP A 890 -58.86 111.94 -63.16
C ASP A 890 -58.61 110.43 -63.31
N PRO A 891 -57.46 109.99 -63.86
CA PRO A 891 -57.17 108.58 -64.10
C PRO A 891 -56.85 107.77 -62.83
N MET A 892 -56.83 108.38 -61.64
CA MET A 892 -56.68 107.66 -60.37
C MET A 892 -57.96 107.63 -59.52
N ALA A 893 -59.07 108.21 -60.01
CA ALA A 893 -60.36 108.11 -59.33
C ALA A 893 -60.86 106.66 -59.28
N GLU A 894 -61.33 106.21 -58.12
CA GLU A 894 -61.89 104.86 -57.87
C GLU A 894 -60.94 103.66 -58.13
N VAL A 895 -59.65 103.92 -58.38
CA VAL A 895 -58.59 102.92 -58.57
C VAL A 895 -57.93 102.58 -57.22
N SER A 896 -57.74 101.30 -56.92
CA SER A 896 -57.07 100.85 -55.68
C SER A 896 -56.28 99.55 -55.86
N ALA A 897 -55.32 99.28 -54.97
CA ALA A 897 -54.54 98.04 -54.97
C ALA A 897 -54.20 97.54 -53.56
N LYS A 898 -54.09 96.21 -53.42
CA LYS A 898 -53.79 95.53 -52.16
C LYS A 898 -53.00 94.24 -52.33
N ASP A 899 -52.22 93.88 -51.32
CA ASP A 899 -51.45 92.63 -51.22
C ASP A 899 -51.62 92.01 -49.82
N ALA A 900 -51.53 90.69 -49.70
CA ALA A 900 -51.72 89.98 -48.43
C ALA A 900 -50.62 90.25 -47.38
N LYS A 901 -49.44 90.72 -47.80
CA LYS A 901 -48.31 91.10 -46.93
C LYS A 901 -48.23 92.61 -46.72
N ASP A 902 -48.35 93.40 -47.79
CA ASP A 902 -48.19 94.87 -47.71
C ASP A 902 -49.47 95.61 -47.27
N GLY A 903 -50.64 94.98 -47.30
CA GLY A 903 -51.92 95.65 -47.06
C GLY A 903 -52.35 96.51 -48.24
N ASN A 904 -52.70 97.77 -48.01
CA ASN A 904 -53.05 98.72 -49.08
C ASN A 904 -51.78 99.24 -49.77
N ILE A 905 -51.72 99.11 -51.09
CA ILE A 905 -50.60 99.57 -51.95
C ILE A 905 -51.09 100.41 -53.14
N THR A 906 -52.26 101.04 -53.00
CA THR A 906 -52.83 101.96 -54.01
C THR A 906 -51.84 103.04 -54.43
N ASP A 907 -51.08 103.61 -53.48
CA ASP A 907 -50.08 104.66 -53.74
C ASP A 907 -48.85 104.16 -54.54
N LYS A 908 -48.72 102.83 -54.74
CA LYS A 908 -47.70 102.20 -55.59
C LYS A 908 -48.20 101.88 -57.00
N ILE A 909 -49.41 102.34 -57.37
CA ILE A 909 -49.96 102.12 -58.72
C ILE A 909 -49.27 103.04 -59.73
N GLU A 910 -48.72 102.42 -60.77
CA GLU A 910 -48.09 103.03 -61.92
C GLU A 910 -49.07 103.00 -63.11
N ILE A 911 -49.44 104.15 -63.66
CA ILE A 911 -50.17 104.22 -64.94
C ILE A 911 -49.17 103.93 -66.05
N VAL A 912 -49.21 102.72 -66.60
CA VAL A 912 -48.31 102.26 -67.68
C VAL A 912 -48.77 102.75 -69.06
N ARG A 913 -50.06 103.04 -69.20
CA ARG A 913 -50.68 103.62 -70.40
C ARG A 913 -51.94 104.40 -70.01
N ASN A 914 -52.16 105.54 -70.65
CA ASN A 914 -53.41 106.30 -70.65
C ASN A 914 -53.48 107.05 -71.98
N ASP A 915 -54.54 106.81 -72.76
CA ASP A 915 -54.79 107.53 -74.03
C ASP A 915 -56.12 108.30 -74.06
N VAL A 916 -56.71 108.59 -72.90
CA VAL A 916 -58.00 109.29 -72.75
C VAL A 916 -57.96 110.74 -73.24
N ASP A 917 -58.67 111.02 -74.33
CA ASP A 917 -58.90 112.37 -74.85
C ASP A 917 -60.33 112.85 -74.56
N THR A 918 -60.50 113.63 -73.48
CA THR A 918 -61.82 114.17 -73.08
C THR A 918 -62.37 115.26 -74.02
N SER A 919 -61.61 115.68 -75.03
CA SER A 919 -62.07 116.65 -76.04
C SER A 919 -62.83 116.00 -77.20
N LYS A 920 -62.74 114.67 -77.38
CA LYS A 920 -63.41 113.93 -78.46
C LYS A 920 -64.22 112.77 -77.91
N ALA A 921 -65.45 112.61 -78.41
CA ALA A 921 -66.26 111.44 -78.11
C ALA A 921 -65.59 110.17 -78.66
N GLY A 922 -65.53 109.11 -77.85
CA GLY A 922 -64.74 107.91 -78.12
C GLY A 922 -64.64 106.99 -76.90
N VAL A 923 -63.90 105.90 -77.04
CA VAL A 923 -63.53 104.99 -75.94
C VAL A 923 -62.01 104.86 -75.94
N TYR A 924 -61.40 104.94 -74.76
CA TYR A 924 -59.95 105.02 -74.55
C TYR A 924 -59.53 104.10 -73.40
N ASP A 925 -58.28 103.63 -73.40
CA ASP A 925 -57.78 102.65 -72.43
C ASP A 925 -56.83 103.28 -71.40
N ILE A 926 -56.90 102.78 -70.16
CA ILE A 926 -55.91 103.04 -69.11
C ILE A 926 -55.40 101.71 -68.55
N THR A 927 -54.08 101.51 -68.58
CA THR A 927 -53.41 100.35 -67.98
C THR A 927 -52.70 100.74 -66.69
N TYR A 928 -53.02 100.07 -65.60
CA TYR A 928 -52.37 100.19 -64.30
C TYR A 928 -51.46 99.00 -64.03
N LYS A 929 -50.35 99.24 -63.34
CA LYS A 929 -49.46 98.24 -62.75
C LYS A 929 -49.28 98.52 -61.27
N VAL A 930 -49.08 97.49 -60.46
CA VAL A 930 -48.62 97.65 -59.07
C VAL A 930 -47.57 96.59 -58.76
N THR A 931 -46.60 96.94 -57.92
CA THR A 931 -45.51 96.04 -57.46
C THR A 931 -45.46 96.05 -55.93
N ASN A 932 -45.38 94.87 -55.30
CA ASN A 932 -45.32 94.74 -53.84
C ASN A 932 -43.87 94.82 -53.29
N SER A 933 -43.71 94.80 -51.97
CA SER A 933 -42.41 94.92 -51.29
C SER A 933 -41.41 93.78 -51.59
N VAL A 934 -41.88 92.63 -52.09
CA VAL A 934 -41.04 91.47 -52.46
C VAL A 934 -40.79 91.39 -53.98
N GLY A 935 -41.22 92.39 -54.76
CA GLY A 935 -40.95 92.50 -56.20
C GLY A 935 -41.97 91.83 -57.12
N GLU A 936 -42.99 91.17 -56.58
CA GLU A 936 -44.09 90.61 -57.38
C GLU A 936 -44.98 91.75 -57.91
N SER A 937 -45.42 91.65 -59.18
CA SER A 937 -46.23 92.69 -59.82
C SER A 937 -47.40 92.13 -60.64
N VAL A 938 -48.45 92.93 -60.78
CA VAL A 938 -49.65 92.63 -61.57
C VAL A 938 -50.07 93.86 -62.37
N MET A 939 -50.83 93.65 -63.45
CA MET A 939 -51.37 94.71 -64.31
C MET A 939 -52.85 94.49 -64.61
N ILE A 940 -53.61 95.57 -64.83
CA ILE A 940 -55.01 95.55 -65.28
C ILE A 940 -55.24 96.72 -66.24
N THR A 941 -56.21 96.60 -67.16
CA THR A 941 -56.62 97.70 -68.08
C THR A 941 -58.12 97.93 -67.96
N VAL A 942 -58.54 99.20 -68.01
CA VAL A 942 -59.94 99.65 -67.94
C VAL A 942 -60.22 100.68 -69.03
N GLN A 943 -61.50 100.92 -69.33
CA GLN A 943 -61.93 101.80 -70.41
C GLN A 943 -62.62 103.09 -69.91
N VAL A 944 -62.42 104.19 -70.64
CA VAL A 944 -63.10 105.47 -70.40
C VAL A 944 -63.85 105.89 -71.65
N THR A 945 -65.18 106.00 -71.54
CA THR A 945 -66.08 106.42 -72.62
C THR A 945 -66.41 107.91 -72.53
N VAL A 946 -66.30 108.63 -73.64
CA VAL A 946 -66.56 110.08 -73.74
C VAL A 946 -67.74 110.32 -74.67
N LEU A 947 -68.76 111.08 -74.24
CA LEU A 947 -70.04 111.28 -74.95
C LEU A 947 -70.37 112.75 -75.27
N GLU A 948 -71.07 113.02 -76.38
CA GLU A 948 -71.54 114.38 -76.74
C GLU A 948 -72.72 114.86 -75.86
N LYS A 949 -72.86 116.19 -75.71
CA LYS A 949 -73.99 116.86 -75.01
C LYS A 949 -74.99 117.44 -76.02
N LYS A 950 -76.30 117.17 -75.87
CA LYS A 950 -77.35 117.63 -76.82
C LYS A 950 -78.68 117.98 -76.13
N GLY A 951 -79.51 118.76 -76.84
CA GLY A 951 -80.69 119.46 -76.29
C GLY A 951 -82.00 118.66 -76.15
N THR A 952 -83.03 119.33 -75.63
CA THR A 952 -84.24 118.75 -75.02
C THR A 952 -85.39 118.40 -75.97
N THR A 953 -86.02 117.22 -75.82
CA THR A 953 -87.46 117.05 -75.50
C THR A 953 -87.85 115.56 -75.28
N PRO A 954 -88.95 115.23 -74.55
CA PRO A 954 -89.38 113.86 -74.21
C PRO A 954 -90.74 113.48 -74.91
N PRO A 955 -91.51 112.41 -74.54
CA PRO A 955 -91.28 111.21 -73.68
C PRO A 955 -91.64 109.84 -74.34
N GLY A 956 -91.43 108.69 -73.66
CA GLY A 956 -91.97 107.37 -74.10
C GLY A 956 -91.80 106.19 -73.11
N LYS A 957 -92.71 105.20 -73.16
CA LYS A 957 -92.68 103.87 -72.46
C LYS A 957 -92.34 102.76 -73.52
N VAL A 958 -92.15 101.44 -73.28
CA VAL A 958 -92.65 100.46 -72.26
C VAL A 958 -91.71 99.21 -72.18
N ASP A 959 -91.95 98.32 -71.19
CA ASP A 959 -91.51 96.89 -71.04
C ASP A 959 -92.26 95.94 -72.05
N PRO A 960 -92.07 94.59 -72.22
CA PRO A 960 -91.46 93.57 -71.32
C PRO A 960 -90.77 92.28 -71.92
N ASN A 961 -90.44 91.32 -71.03
CA ASN A 961 -90.33 89.83 -71.19
C ASN A 961 -89.04 89.10 -71.69
N LYS A 962 -88.48 88.24 -70.80
CA LYS A 962 -88.35 86.73 -70.82
C LYS A 962 -88.08 85.94 -72.15
N PRO A 963 -87.74 84.62 -72.12
CA PRO A 963 -86.93 83.78 -71.21
C PRO A 963 -85.85 82.91 -71.95
N ASN A 964 -85.02 82.07 -71.26
CA ASN A 964 -85.13 80.58 -71.32
C ASN A 964 -84.04 79.76 -70.59
N LYS A 965 -84.40 78.51 -70.28
CA LYS A 965 -83.54 77.34 -69.98
C LYS A 965 -83.40 76.49 -71.28
N PRO A 966 -82.50 75.49 -71.41
CA PRO A 966 -82.50 74.25 -70.60
C PRO A 966 -81.06 73.95 -70.07
N LEU A 967 -80.41 72.78 -70.05
CA LEU A 967 -80.64 71.37 -70.47
C LEU A 967 -79.73 70.44 -69.60
N LYS A 968 -79.74 69.13 -69.85
CA LYS A 968 -78.78 68.09 -69.41
C LYS A 968 -78.66 67.09 -70.57
N PRO A 969 -77.51 66.42 -70.77
CA PRO A 969 -77.62 64.96 -70.93
C PRO A 969 -76.44 64.12 -70.38
N VAL A 970 -76.46 62.77 -70.39
CA VAL A 970 -77.48 61.79 -69.94
C VAL A 970 -76.93 60.33 -70.01
N LEU A 971 -77.36 59.44 -69.11
CA LEU A 971 -77.40 57.94 -69.19
C LEU A 971 -76.09 57.11 -69.48
N GLU A 972 -76.06 55.76 -69.51
CA GLU A 972 -76.62 54.65 -68.66
C GLU A 972 -76.22 53.26 -69.29
N VAL A 973 -76.61 52.12 -68.66
CA VAL A 973 -76.88 50.76 -69.24
C VAL A 973 -75.76 49.68 -69.33
N LYS A 974 -75.85 48.72 -68.37
CA LYS A 974 -75.88 47.22 -68.45
C LYS A 974 -75.03 46.39 -69.46
N GLY A 975 -74.55 45.22 -69.00
CA GLY A 975 -74.45 44.02 -69.88
C GLY A 975 -73.73 42.76 -69.35
N ASN A 976 -74.50 41.73 -68.95
CA ASN A 976 -74.21 40.29 -68.71
C ASN A 976 -73.18 39.57 -69.63
N SER A 977 -72.63 38.35 -69.34
CA SER A 977 -72.77 37.39 -68.19
C SER A 977 -71.81 36.19 -68.29
N GLY A 978 -71.51 35.52 -67.15
CA GLY A 978 -70.95 34.15 -67.05
C GLY A 978 -69.65 34.07 -66.21
N GLU A 979 -69.39 33.04 -65.40
CA GLU A 979 -70.23 31.93 -64.92
C GLU A 979 -69.75 31.41 -63.54
N LYS A 980 -70.64 30.74 -62.78
CA LYS A 980 -70.41 29.86 -61.60
C LYS A 980 -69.60 30.34 -60.37
N ALA A 981 -70.30 30.30 -59.24
CA ALA A 981 -69.80 30.37 -57.85
C ALA A 981 -69.68 28.91 -57.28
N PRO A 982 -69.58 28.58 -55.95
CA PRO A 982 -69.79 29.43 -54.77
C PRO A 982 -68.96 29.17 -53.46
N ILE A 983 -68.93 30.19 -52.57
CA ILE A 983 -69.09 30.11 -51.07
C ILE A 983 -68.02 29.36 -50.22
N LYS A 984 -67.50 29.84 -49.08
CA LYS A 984 -67.44 31.19 -48.40
C LYS A 984 -66.56 31.07 -47.12
N GLU A 985 -66.12 32.21 -46.56
CA GLU A 985 -66.03 32.63 -45.12
C GLU A 985 -65.85 31.61 -43.95
N SER A 986 -65.21 31.92 -42.80
CA SER A 986 -64.44 33.11 -42.34
C SER A 986 -63.73 32.93 -40.98
N LYS A 987 -62.68 33.74 -40.72
CA LYS A 987 -62.20 34.35 -39.44
C LYS A 987 -62.22 33.56 -38.10
N GLN A 988 -61.01 33.42 -37.50
CA GLN A 988 -60.61 33.67 -36.07
C GLN A 988 -61.34 32.98 -34.88
N PRO A 989 -60.73 32.89 -33.67
CA PRO A 989 -59.33 32.57 -33.31
C PRO A 989 -59.20 31.64 -32.06
N THR A 990 -57.97 31.51 -31.51
CA THR A 990 -57.61 31.20 -30.09
C THR A 990 -57.72 29.79 -29.45
N ALA A 991 -56.55 29.34 -28.96
CA ALA A 991 -56.26 28.90 -27.56
C ALA A 991 -56.35 27.42 -27.07
N MET A 992 -55.15 26.93 -26.68
CA MET A 992 -54.78 26.18 -25.44
C MET A 992 -55.00 24.66 -25.25
N ARG A 993 -54.03 24.08 -24.49
CA ARG A 993 -53.99 22.81 -23.71
C ARG A 993 -53.91 21.49 -24.53
N SER A 994 -52.80 20.73 -24.48
CA SER A 994 -52.29 19.78 -23.43
C SER A 994 -52.86 18.35 -23.59
N SER A 995 -52.18 17.22 -23.32
CA SER A 995 -50.92 16.94 -22.58
C SER A 995 -50.30 15.57 -22.95
N GLU A 996 -48.96 15.47 -22.82
CA GLU A 996 -48.11 14.32 -22.37
C GLU A 996 -48.33 12.82 -22.78
N ASN A 997 -47.18 12.18 -23.06
CA ASN A 997 -46.71 10.83 -22.66
C ASN A 997 -47.18 9.50 -23.33
N THR A 998 -46.42 9.12 -24.37
CA THR A 998 -45.58 7.89 -24.50
C THR A 998 -46.14 6.45 -24.41
N LEU A 999 -45.94 5.70 -25.51
CA LEU A 999 -45.48 4.27 -25.61
C LEU A 999 -46.48 3.15 -25.19
N PRO A 1000 -46.27 1.83 -25.53
CA PRO A 1000 -45.07 1.17 -26.09
C PRO A 1000 -45.26 0.11 -27.24
N LYS A 1001 -44.12 -0.38 -27.76
CA LYS A 1001 -43.79 -1.73 -28.32
C LYS A 1001 -44.81 -2.58 -29.12
N THR A 1002 -44.42 -2.91 -30.36
CA THR A 1002 -44.29 -4.26 -31.00
C THR A 1002 -43.35 -4.11 -32.22
N GLY A 1003 -42.75 -5.12 -32.89
CA GLY A 1003 -42.74 -6.57 -32.69
C GLY A 1003 -43.56 -7.36 -33.73
N ASP A 1004 -42.94 -7.97 -34.75
CA ASP A 1004 -43.15 -9.40 -35.09
C ASP A 1004 -42.12 -9.94 -36.13
N SER A 1005 -42.38 -11.14 -36.67
CA SER A 1005 -41.43 -12.12 -37.21
C SER A 1005 -41.95 -12.88 -38.46
N ASN A 1006 -41.13 -13.80 -39.01
CA ASN A 1006 -41.50 -14.95 -39.86
C ASN A 1006 -40.24 -15.83 -40.03
N GLU A 1007 -40.25 -17.15 -39.77
CA GLU A 1007 -40.79 -18.27 -40.59
C GLU A 1007 -39.89 -18.60 -41.82
N SER A 1008 -39.41 -19.82 -42.09
CA SER A 1008 -39.76 -21.17 -41.55
C SER A 1008 -38.64 -22.25 -41.68
N HIS A 1009 -38.73 -23.31 -40.85
CA HIS A 1009 -38.55 -24.77 -41.18
C HIS A 1009 -37.13 -25.37 -41.52
N VAL A 1010 -36.57 -26.42 -40.85
CA VAL A 1010 -36.93 -27.89 -40.65
C VAL A 1010 -36.18 -28.80 -41.68
N LEU A 1011 -35.50 -29.94 -41.39
CA LEU A 1011 -35.29 -30.79 -40.19
C LEU A 1011 -34.08 -31.79 -40.27
N PHE A 1012 -33.67 -32.37 -39.11
CA PHE A 1012 -32.96 -33.67 -38.85
C PHE A 1012 -31.59 -34.07 -39.47
N GLY A 1013 -30.74 -34.74 -38.65
CA GLY A 1013 -29.90 -35.87 -39.15
C GLY A 1013 -28.55 -36.23 -38.46
N PHE A 1014 -28.55 -36.82 -37.25
CA PHE A 1014 -27.50 -37.67 -36.60
C PHE A 1014 -26.03 -37.79 -37.12
N GLY A 1015 -25.05 -37.79 -36.20
CA GLY A 1015 -24.07 -38.92 -36.11
C GLY A 1015 -22.52 -38.67 -36.05
N LEU A 1016 -21.92 -38.94 -34.87
CA LEU A 1016 -20.62 -39.61 -34.59
C LEU A 1016 -19.25 -39.18 -35.22
N ILE A 1017 -18.33 -38.74 -34.32
CA ILE A 1017 -16.92 -39.15 -34.08
C ILE A 1017 -15.95 -39.45 -35.26
N ALA A 1018 -14.91 -38.59 -35.43
CA ALA A 1018 -13.46 -38.90 -35.64
C ALA A 1018 -12.68 -37.56 -35.86
N SER A 1019 -11.43 -37.27 -35.44
CA SER A 1019 -10.20 -37.99 -35.02
C SER A 1019 -9.06 -38.09 -36.07
N MET A 1020 -8.37 -36.98 -36.38
CA MET A 1020 -6.95 -36.87 -36.84
C MET A 1020 -6.55 -35.37 -36.78
N VAL A 1021 -5.48 -34.90 -36.14
CA VAL A 1021 -4.02 -35.17 -36.24
C VAL A 1021 -3.35 -34.60 -37.51
N VAL A 1022 -2.55 -33.53 -37.32
CA VAL A 1022 -1.45 -33.12 -38.20
C VAL A 1022 -0.22 -32.84 -37.33
N ILE A 1023 0.97 -33.21 -37.82
CA ILE A 1023 2.26 -33.14 -37.10
C ILE A 1023 3.17 -32.13 -37.79
N LEU A 1024 3.96 -31.36 -37.04
CA LEU A 1024 5.27 -30.88 -37.51
C LEU A 1024 6.27 -30.77 -36.34
N ARG A 1025 7.36 -31.55 -36.40
CA ARG A 1025 8.49 -31.50 -35.46
C ARG A 1025 9.78 -31.97 -36.14
N GLY A 1026 10.87 -31.21 -36.02
CA GLY A 1026 12.21 -31.58 -36.50
C GLY A 1026 13.20 -30.45 -36.20
N ARG A 1027 14.51 -30.69 -36.01
CA ARG A 1027 15.33 -31.92 -36.01
C ARG A 1027 16.28 -31.86 -34.78
N ARG A 1028 16.51 -32.94 -34.04
CA ARG A 1028 17.59 -33.97 -34.21
C ARG A 1028 19.00 -33.37 -34.32
N SER A 1029 20.04 -33.89 -33.65
CA SER A 1029 20.11 -35.02 -32.68
C SER A 1029 21.46 -35.09 -31.96
N LYS A 1030 21.49 -35.59 -30.73
CA LYS A 1030 22.03 -36.94 -30.43
C LYS A 1030 21.37 -37.48 -29.17
#